data_AF-A0A7J3JI41-F1
#
_entry.id   AF-A0A7J3JI41-F1
#
_cell.length_a   1.000
_cell.length_b   1.000
_cell.length_c   1.000
_cell.angle_alpha   90.00
_cell.angle_beta   90.00
_cell.angle_gamma   90.00
#
_symmetry.space_group_name_H-M   'P 1'
#
loop_
_entity.id
_entity.type
_entity.pdbx_description
1 polymer ?
#
loop_
_entity_poly.entity_id
_entity_poly.type
_entity_poly.pdbx_seq_one_letter_code
_entity_poly.pdbx_strand_id
1 'polypeptide(L)'
;MDRRLVLFVSIALLTGVVIPIAAYLAFNVLAQMNVTTRILPVPTTPSPGERGAESELSSYEELVELLSRTLNYKKHVASLLRLYYTKAAVPVELPAITDIQVFGLTTSRAAQALQETATTRVSWTNVQVAGIDEPDIVKANEKIIATASSREVFLVSVQGKKVVGKVVIEESSIQGLFLRGNRLVIIAHSIEETKMPLILGTNVTMFAPCEYTSIYVVDVSDPEEPNPLTRIRIGGSLLSARLLGEVVYVVANQPAVEGESELLIPVVNARAVSAENIIITGALGEVYANILSINVTGLEYAVRSVLMPAGSRLYMSYEKLYIISSTQPSIVDLYRNVVEAAARLLPLDVSGKIKVYVEGGDLTSAYSHLVEYINGVDKPEEFLEKVRRELELVELPDYTHIYVLGVRGLGIDYIGSVTVEGRVLDQFAIEEYDGYFVVATTVNSYKVSLGYVVVTSQLPSVEQGATILICRGTECVDRTVPVRYVNVSSEVMPGKNIYMHPYVSVSDSDNRVYVVSLDSLTIRGVLKHLASGERIYAARLIKNTLFLVTFRQVDPLFAIDLSNPENPKVLGYLKIPGFSEYLHPLPGDTLLGVGREDSSNLKISLFDVKNPANMSEVVKIVINMASSPALQDHHAVTVDPDYNHVYIPIALYRAMRGEEPTGIAVVYFENSALQLKAILSHPGATRALYIGNELYTVSSSSIRVFNVESLELISEIPLK
;
A
#
# COMPACT_ATOMS: atom_id res chain seq x y z
N MET A 1 84.81 11.71 -27.62
CA MET A 1 83.61 10.87 -27.44
C MET A 1 82.71 11.12 -28.65
N ASP A 2 82.27 10.08 -29.36
CA ASP A 2 81.59 10.24 -30.66
C ASP A 2 80.14 10.74 -30.47
N ARG A 3 79.74 11.78 -31.22
CA ARG A 3 78.37 12.28 -31.26
C ARG A 3 77.37 11.22 -31.75
N ARG A 4 77.79 10.29 -32.61
CA ARG A 4 76.95 9.16 -33.04
C ARG A 4 76.66 8.20 -31.89
N LEU A 5 77.64 7.92 -31.03
CA LEU A 5 77.46 7.07 -29.86
C LEU A 5 76.48 7.71 -28.86
N VAL A 6 76.62 9.01 -28.59
CA VAL A 6 75.68 9.75 -27.73
C VAL A 6 74.26 9.69 -28.29
N LEU A 7 74.08 9.95 -29.59
CA LEU A 7 72.77 9.88 -30.24
C LEU A 7 72.13 8.48 -30.16
N PHE A 8 72.91 7.42 -30.39
CA PHE A 8 72.43 6.04 -30.24
C PHE A 8 72.04 5.70 -28.81
N VAL A 9 72.83 6.11 -27.80
CA VAL A 9 72.49 5.90 -26.38
C VAL A 9 71.25 6.70 -25.98
N SER A 10 71.10 7.94 -26.44
CA SER A 10 69.89 8.74 -26.19
C SER A 10 68.64 8.13 -26.81
N ILE A 11 68.72 7.62 -28.05
CA ILE A 11 67.60 6.93 -28.72
C ILE A 11 67.25 5.63 -27.98
N ALA A 12 68.26 4.83 -27.59
CA ALA A 12 68.04 3.58 -26.86
C ALA A 12 67.44 3.78 -25.46
N LEU A 13 67.81 4.87 -24.76
CA LEU A 13 67.14 5.28 -23.52
C LEU A 13 65.69 5.72 -23.77
N LEU A 14 65.43 6.45 -24.85
CA LEU A 14 64.08 6.88 -25.20
C LEU A 14 63.16 5.69 -25.50
N THR A 15 63.59 4.75 -26.33
CA THR A 15 62.77 3.61 -26.77
C THR A 15 62.76 2.44 -25.79
N GLY A 16 63.87 2.20 -25.08
CA GLY A 16 64.02 1.06 -24.16
C GLY A 16 63.64 1.34 -22.70
N VAL A 17 63.55 2.61 -22.29
CA VAL A 17 63.27 2.98 -20.89
C VAL A 17 62.15 4.02 -20.79
N VAL A 18 62.27 5.17 -21.48
CA VAL A 18 61.30 6.27 -21.33
C VAL A 18 59.93 5.92 -21.91
N ILE A 19 59.85 5.38 -23.13
CA ILE A 19 58.58 4.98 -23.74
C ILE A 19 57.89 3.85 -22.95
N PRO A 20 58.57 2.77 -22.51
CA PRO A 20 57.97 1.76 -21.65
C PRO A 20 57.45 2.30 -20.31
N ILE A 21 58.19 3.21 -19.65
CA ILE A 21 57.73 3.83 -18.39
C ILE A 21 56.55 4.77 -18.64
N ALA A 22 56.57 5.57 -19.71
CA ALA A 22 55.45 6.44 -20.08
C ALA A 22 54.20 5.62 -20.46
N ALA A 23 54.36 4.52 -21.18
CA ALA A 23 53.29 3.59 -21.52
C ALA A 23 52.75 2.87 -20.28
N TYR A 24 53.60 2.45 -19.34
CA TYR A 24 53.20 1.84 -18.08
C TYR A 24 52.47 2.84 -17.17
N LEU A 25 52.93 4.08 -17.08
CA LEU A 25 52.24 5.14 -16.34
C LEU A 25 50.90 5.49 -17.00
N ALA A 26 50.86 5.66 -18.33
CA ALA A 26 49.62 5.88 -19.07
C ALA A 26 48.63 4.71 -18.91
N PHE A 27 49.13 3.46 -18.92
CA PHE A 27 48.30 2.27 -18.69
C PHE A 27 47.78 2.19 -17.25
N ASN A 28 48.57 2.57 -16.23
CA ASN A 28 48.09 2.63 -14.85
C ASN A 28 47.09 3.78 -14.64
N VAL A 29 47.29 4.94 -15.27
CA VAL A 29 46.31 6.05 -15.23
C VAL A 29 45.03 5.66 -15.96
N LEU A 30 45.11 5.04 -17.15
CA LEU A 30 43.95 4.51 -17.87
C LEU A 30 43.26 3.35 -17.13
N ALA A 31 44.01 2.51 -16.41
CA ALA A 31 43.44 1.48 -15.54
C ALA A 31 42.72 2.10 -14.33
N GLN A 32 43.27 3.16 -13.72
CA GLN A 32 42.57 3.91 -12.66
C GLN A 32 41.32 4.63 -13.19
N MET A 33 41.36 5.15 -14.43
CA MET A 33 40.18 5.77 -15.06
C MET A 33 39.15 4.75 -15.57
N ASN A 34 39.55 3.53 -15.94
CA ASN A 34 38.63 2.44 -16.29
C ASN A 34 38.17 1.63 -15.05
N VAL A 35 38.72 1.90 -13.87
CA VAL A 35 38.22 1.43 -12.57
C VAL A 35 37.60 2.59 -11.77
N THR A 36 37.12 3.63 -12.45
CA THR A 36 35.71 3.95 -12.18
C THR A 36 34.88 2.78 -12.72
N THR A 37 34.52 1.86 -11.83
CA THR A 37 33.19 1.26 -11.95
C THR A 37 32.20 2.39 -12.22
N ARG A 38 31.28 2.20 -13.16
CA ARG A 38 30.25 3.21 -13.41
C ARG A 38 29.32 3.17 -12.21
N ILE A 39 29.67 3.94 -11.17
CA ILE A 39 28.82 4.16 -9.99
C ILE A 39 27.64 4.99 -10.50
N LEU A 40 26.69 4.29 -11.12
CA LEU A 40 25.32 4.75 -11.28
C LEU A 40 24.90 5.19 -9.87
N PRO A 41 24.52 6.46 -9.67
CA PRO A 41 24.20 6.98 -8.35
C PRO A 41 23.14 6.10 -7.71
N VAL A 42 23.15 6.01 -6.37
CA VAL A 42 22.10 5.31 -5.63
C VAL A 42 20.75 5.84 -6.13
N PRO A 43 19.79 4.98 -6.54
CA PRO A 43 18.48 5.43 -7.00
C PRO A 43 17.76 6.23 -5.91
N THR A 44 17.89 7.56 -5.99
CA THR A 44 17.23 8.50 -5.09
C THR A 44 15.77 8.60 -5.48
N THR A 45 14.88 8.31 -4.54
CA THR A 45 13.44 8.59 -4.67
C THR A 45 13.25 10.00 -5.21
N PRO A 46 12.56 10.18 -6.37
CA PRO A 46 12.42 11.48 -7.00
C PRO A 46 11.73 12.44 -6.04
N SER A 47 12.26 13.65 -5.91
CA SER A 47 11.80 14.61 -4.90
C SER A 47 10.40 15.14 -5.26
N PRO A 48 9.66 15.76 -4.32
CA PRO A 48 8.27 16.16 -4.55
C PRO A 48 8.09 17.04 -5.79
N GLY A 49 7.33 16.54 -6.77
CA GLY A 49 7.09 17.19 -8.06
C GLY A 49 8.08 16.87 -9.19
N GLU A 50 9.14 16.09 -8.95
CA GLU A 50 10.00 15.56 -10.03
C GLU A 50 9.37 14.33 -10.69
N ARG A 51 9.54 14.21 -12.02
CA ARG A 51 9.17 13.00 -12.78
C ARG A 51 10.22 11.92 -12.57
N GLY A 52 9.82 10.74 -12.09
CA GLY A 52 10.71 9.60 -11.91
C GLY A 52 11.34 9.12 -13.21
N ALA A 53 12.64 8.83 -13.18
CA ALA A 53 13.37 8.20 -14.29
C ALA A 53 13.05 6.70 -14.42
N GLU A 54 13.24 6.17 -15.63
CA GLU A 54 12.87 4.80 -16.04
C GLU A 54 14.00 4.11 -16.80
N SER A 55 14.03 2.77 -16.73
CA SER A 55 14.78 1.92 -17.66
C SER A 55 14.13 0.55 -17.75
N GLU A 56 13.80 0.10 -18.96
CA GLU A 56 13.51 -1.31 -19.25
C GLU A 56 14.80 -2.12 -19.12
N LEU A 57 14.74 -3.30 -18.50
CA LEU A 57 15.90 -4.13 -18.22
C LEU A 57 16.40 -4.88 -19.47
N SER A 58 17.70 -4.76 -19.76
CA SER A 58 18.31 -5.41 -20.91
C SER A 58 18.70 -6.87 -20.65
N SER A 59 19.01 -7.22 -19.39
CA SER A 59 19.31 -8.59 -18.98
C SER A 59 19.08 -8.82 -17.48
N TYR A 60 19.18 -10.06 -17.01
CA TYR A 60 19.05 -10.37 -15.57
C TYR A 60 20.30 -10.00 -14.75
N GLU A 61 21.48 -9.87 -15.37
CA GLU A 61 22.70 -9.39 -14.70
C GLU A 61 22.54 -7.95 -14.19
N GLU A 62 21.90 -7.09 -14.98
CA GLU A 62 21.57 -5.70 -14.65
C GLU A 62 20.61 -5.63 -13.43
N LEU A 63 19.61 -6.52 -13.41
CA LEU A 63 18.71 -6.70 -12.26
C LEU A 63 19.45 -7.23 -11.02
N VAL A 64 20.33 -8.21 -11.17
CA VAL A 64 21.14 -8.75 -10.06
C VAL A 64 22.08 -7.70 -9.49
N GLU A 65 22.69 -6.83 -10.31
CA GLU A 65 23.51 -5.72 -9.80
C GLU A 65 22.67 -4.74 -8.97
N LEU A 66 21.49 -4.34 -9.48
CA LEU A 66 20.58 -3.44 -8.78
C LEU A 66 20.12 -4.03 -7.44
N LEU A 67 19.59 -5.25 -7.45
CA LEU A 67 19.08 -5.89 -6.23
C LEU A 67 20.21 -6.21 -5.23
N SER A 68 21.44 -6.45 -5.70
CA SER A 68 22.60 -6.62 -4.80
C SER A 68 22.93 -5.34 -4.03
N ARG A 69 22.73 -4.16 -4.64
CA ARG A 69 22.83 -2.86 -3.95
C ARG A 69 21.74 -2.75 -2.88
N THR A 70 20.49 -3.10 -3.20
CA THR A 70 19.36 -3.12 -2.24
C THR A 70 19.56 -4.16 -1.11
N LEU A 71 20.13 -5.33 -1.40
CA LEU A 71 20.50 -6.35 -0.39
C LEU A 71 21.56 -5.81 0.58
N ASN A 72 22.61 -5.17 0.05
CA ASN A 72 23.66 -4.59 0.89
C ASN A 72 23.12 -3.43 1.73
N TYR A 73 22.26 -2.58 1.15
CA TYR A 73 21.50 -1.57 1.89
C TYR A 73 20.70 -2.20 3.05
N LYS A 74 19.95 -3.29 2.81
CA LYS A 74 19.23 -4.02 3.86
C LYS A 74 20.13 -4.68 4.91
N LYS A 75 21.35 -5.10 4.56
CA LYS A 75 22.36 -5.56 5.55
C LYS A 75 22.88 -4.41 6.42
N HIS A 76 23.11 -3.23 5.84
CA HIS A 76 23.47 -2.03 6.60
C HIS A 76 22.32 -1.59 7.52
N VAL A 77 21.06 -1.64 7.05
CA VAL A 77 19.84 -1.48 7.87
C VAL A 77 19.85 -2.47 9.04
N ALA A 78 20.03 -3.76 8.77
CA ALA A 78 20.05 -4.80 9.80
C ALA A 78 21.19 -4.61 10.83
N SER A 79 22.37 -4.15 10.38
CA SER A 79 23.49 -3.79 11.26
C SER A 79 23.14 -2.63 12.21
N LEU A 80 22.59 -1.54 11.66
CA LEU A 80 22.12 -0.38 12.44
C LEU A 80 20.96 -0.76 13.38
N LEU A 81 20.04 -1.62 12.96
CA LEU A 81 18.97 -2.16 13.81
C LEU A 81 19.50 -3.09 14.91
N ARG A 82 20.57 -3.87 14.68
CA ARG A 82 21.22 -4.66 15.75
C ARG A 82 21.88 -3.74 16.79
N LEU A 83 22.44 -2.59 16.38
CA LEU A 83 22.94 -1.55 17.29
C LEU A 83 21.80 -0.85 18.06
N TYR A 84 20.62 -0.73 17.46
CA TYR A 84 19.41 -0.19 18.11
C TYR A 84 18.78 -1.18 19.12
N TYR A 85 18.60 -2.44 18.73
CA TYR A 85 17.87 -3.45 19.50
C TYR A 85 18.69 -4.22 20.54
N THR A 86 20.01 -4.04 20.60
CA THR A 86 20.88 -4.68 21.63
C THR A 86 20.60 -4.24 23.08
N LYS A 87 19.60 -3.37 23.30
CA LYS A 87 19.04 -3.03 24.62
C LYS A 87 17.57 -3.37 24.83
N ALA A 88 16.88 -4.03 23.89
CA ALA A 88 15.47 -4.43 24.03
C ALA A 88 15.23 -5.62 25.01
N ALA A 89 16.20 -5.92 25.88
CA ALA A 89 16.14 -6.97 26.90
C ALA A 89 15.89 -6.41 28.33
N VAL A 90 15.30 -5.21 28.43
CA VAL A 90 14.71 -4.70 29.67
C VAL A 90 13.21 -5.02 29.63
N PRO A 91 12.64 -5.73 30.63
CA PRO A 91 11.22 -6.04 30.63
C PRO A 91 10.40 -4.75 30.86
N VAL A 92 9.71 -4.31 29.81
CA VAL A 92 8.61 -3.34 29.92
C VAL A 92 7.36 -4.13 30.27
N GLU A 93 6.65 -3.73 31.32
CA GLU A 93 5.30 -4.25 31.57
C GLU A 93 4.37 -3.76 30.46
N LEU A 94 4.08 -4.65 29.51
CA LEU A 94 3.06 -4.42 28.50
C LEU A 94 1.69 -4.41 29.19
N PRO A 95 0.87 -3.35 29.04
CA PRO A 95 -0.53 -3.42 29.45
C PRO A 95 -1.22 -4.53 28.65
N ALA A 96 -2.04 -5.34 29.33
CA ALA A 96 -2.64 -6.53 28.73
C ALA A 96 -3.56 -6.18 27.55
N ILE A 97 -3.13 -6.53 26.33
CA ILE A 97 -3.98 -6.54 25.15
C ILE A 97 -4.82 -7.80 25.21
N THR A 98 -6.09 -7.67 25.60
CA THR A 98 -7.11 -8.72 25.43
C THR A 98 -7.51 -8.82 23.96
N ASP A 99 -7.97 -10.00 23.54
CA ASP A 99 -8.13 -10.41 22.14
C ASP A 99 -8.78 -9.37 21.20
N ILE A 100 -8.16 -9.18 20.04
CA ILE A 100 -8.77 -8.54 18.88
C ILE A 100 -8.79 -9.56 17.74
N GLN A 101 -9.98 -10.03 17.38
CA GLN A 101 -10.17 -10.92 16.24
C GLN A 101 -10.34 -10.14 14.93
N VAL A 102 -9.47 -10.47 13.98
CA VAL A 102 -9.81 -10.87 12.59
C VAL A 102 -10.41 -9.82 11.62
N PHE A 103 -9.69 -9.69 10.49
CA PHE A 103 -10.04 -9.05 9.20
C PHE A 103 -10.48 -7.58 9.15
N GLY A 104 -9.79 -6.81 8.30
CA GLY A 104 -10.27 -5.54 7.77
C GLY A 104 -11.08 -5.74 6.48
N LEU A 105 -11.76 -4.69 6.05
CA LEU A 105 -12.61 -4.67 4.86
C LEU A 105 -12.20 -3.50 3.94
N THR A 106 -12.26 -3.73 2.63
CA THR A 106 -12.31 -2.72 1.55
C THR A 106 -13.27 -3.26 0.49
N THR A 107 -14.02 -2.48 -0.29
CA THR A 107 -13.65 -1.38 -1.21
C THR A 107 -14.93 -0.69 -1.71
N SER A 108 -14.99 0.65 -1.89
CA SER A 108 -16.35 2.90 -3.93
C SER A 108 -17.85 3.05 -4.59
N ARG A 109 -18.02 3.19 -5.97
CA ARG A 109 -19.02 3.84 -6.95
C ARG A 109 -19.72 5.18 -6.56
N ALA A 110 -20.50 5.95 -7.37
CA ALA A 110 -20.95 5.96 -8.80
C ALA A 110 -20.75 7.33 -9.51
N ALA A 111 -21.05 7.61 -10.80
CA ALA A 111 -21.79 6.98 -11.94
C ALA A 111 -21.22 7.59 -13.29
N GLN A 112 -21.62 7.44 -14.58
CA GLN A 112 -22.49 6.64 -15.52
C GLN A 112 -22.13 7.15 -16.98
N ALA A 113 -22.62 6.78 -18.19
CA ALA A 113 -23.42 5.71 -18.84
C ALA A 113 -23.37 5.85 -20.40
N LEU A 114 -23.59 4.79 -21.20
CA LEU A 114 -24.17 4.82 -22.57
C LEU A 114 -24.84 3.45 -22.93
N GLN A 115 -25.59 3.35 -24.03
CA GLN A 115 -26.90 2.65 -24.01
C GLN A 115 -27.17 1.65 -25.16
N GLU A 116 -27.79 0.50 -24.83
CA GLU A 116 -28.64 -0.31 -25.73
C GLU A 116 -29.76 -1.02 -24.91
N THR A 117 -30.74 -1.70 -25.54
CA THR A 117 -32.11 -1.78 -25.00
C THR A 117 -32.54 -3.08 -24.27
N ALA A 118 -33.00 -2.90 -23.02
CA ALA A 118 -34.16 -3.55 -22.35
C ALA A 118 -34.15 -5.06 -22.01
N THR A 119 -34.62 -5.53 -20.83
CA THR A 119 -34.90 -4.86 -19.53
C THR A 119 -35.01 -5.90 -18.40
N THR A 120 -33.96 -6.08 -17.60
CA THR A 120 -34.08 -6.40 -16.17
C THR A 120 -33.13 -5.47 -15.41
N ARG A 121 -33.57 -4.87 -14.30
CA ARG A 121 -32.68 -4.08 -13.44
C ARG A 121 -31.81 -5.02 -12.62
N VAL A 122 -30.50 -4.75 -12.59
CA VAL A 122 -29.50 -5.48 -11.79
C VAL A 122 -28.60 -4.44 -11.13
N SER A 123 -28.43 -4.52 -9.81
CA SER A 123 -27.43 -3.71 -9.12
C SER A 123 -26.04 -4.20 -9.46
N TRP A 124 -25.17 -3.27 -9.83
CA TRP A 124 -23.74 -3.54 -9.95
C TRP A 124 -23.08 -3.39 -8.58
N THR A 125 -21.95 -4.08 -8.38
CA THR A 125 -21.08 -3.79 -7.25
C THR A 125 -20.77 -2.28 -7.23
N ASN A 126 -20.60 -1.72 -6.04
CA ASN A 126 -20.25 -0.31 -5.85
C ASN A 126 -18.76 -0.07 -6.25
N VAL A 127 -18.34 -0.41 -7.46
CA VAL A 127 -16.95 -0.34 -7.99
C VAL A 127 -16.56 1.07 -8.50
N GLN A 128 -15.30 1.45 -8.77
CA GLN A 128 -14.96 2.88 -9.02
C GLN A 128 -15.36 3.42 -10.40
N VAL A 129 -14.42 4.03 -11.14
CA VAL A 129 -14.66 4.83 -12.35
C VAL A 129 -15.65 4.10 -13.23
N ALA A 130 -16.76 4.77 -13.57
CA ALA A 130 -17.94 4.09 -14.11
C ALA A 130 -17.57 3.22 -15.32
N GLY A 131 -18.05 1.97 -15.35
CA GLY A 131 -17.71 1.01 -16.41
C GLY A 131 -16.42 0.20 -16.19
N ILE A 132 -15.60 0.53 -15.19
CA ILE A 132 -14.41 -0.24 -14.79
C ILE A 132 -14.75 -1.01 -13.50
N ASP A 133 -14.95 -2.32 -13.59
CA ASP A 133 -15.34 -3.15 -12.43
C ASP A 133 -14.13 -3.46 -11.54
N GLU A 134 -14.34 -3.70 -10.24
CA GLU A 134 -13.30 -4.09 -9.25
C GLU A 134 -13.71 -5.43 -8.59
N PRO A 135 -12.78 -6.25 -8.09
CA PRO A 135 -13.11 -7.56 -7.56
C PRO A 135 -13.92 -7.43 -6.26
N ASP A 136 -14.95 -8.27 -6.10
CA ASP A 136 -15.75 -8.32 -4.86
C ASP A 136 -16.14 -9.75 -4.49
N ILE A 137 -16.53 -9.98 -3.24
CA ILE A 137 -16.98 -11.29 -2.77
C ILE A 137 -18.32 -11.74 -3.38
N VAL A 138 -19.11 -10.83 -3.97
CA VAL A 138 -20.36 -11.15 -4.67
C VAL A 138 -20.41 -10.45 -6.02
N LYS A 139 -20.82 -11.20 -7.06
CA LYS A 139 -21.12 -10.68 -8.41
C LYS A 139 -22.42 -11.29 -8.93
N ALA A 140 -23.18 -10.55 -9.72
CA ALA A 140 -24.50 -10.99 -10.21
C ALA A 140 -24.74 -10.60 -11.67
N ASN A 141 -25.62 -11.36 -12.33
CA ASN A 141 -26.28 -11.00 -13.58
C ASN A 141 -27.77 -11.40 -13.49
N GLU A 142 -28.54 -11.24 -14.57
CA GLU A 142 -29.98 -11.55 -14.57
C GLU A 142 -30.34 -13.01 -14.24
N LYS A 143 -29.37 -13.94 -14.36
CA LYS A 143 -29.59 -15.40 -14.23
C LYS A 143 -29.00 -15.97 -12.94
N ILE A 144 -27.82 -15.52 -12.53
CA ILE A 144 -27.07 -16.07 -11.41
C ILE A 144 -26.45 -14.99 -10.51
N ILE A 145 -26.30 -15.35 -9.24
CA ILE A 145 -25.43 -14.70 -8.27
C ILE A 145 -24.26 -15.65 -8.00
N ALA A 146 -23.03 -15.18 -8.19
CA ALA A 146 -21.81 -15.85 -7.77
C ALA A 146 -21.34 -15.24 -6.45
N THR A 147 -21.23 -16.03 -5.38
CA THR A 147 -20.79 -15.56 -4.05
C THR A 147 -19.66 -16.42 -3.50
N ALA A 148 -18.60 -15.78 -3.03
CA ALA A 148 -17.46 -16.45 -2.40
C ALA A 148 -17.71 -16.68 -0.90
N SER A 149 -17.36 -17.85 -0.39
CA SER A 149 -17.26 -18.13 1.04
C SER A 149 -16.08 -19.07 1.29
N SER A 150 -15.07 -18.59 2.02
CA SER A 150 -13.80 -19.31 2.29
C SER A 150 -13.02 -19.69 1.00
N ARG A 151 -13.21 -20.92 0.51
CA ARG A 151 -12.54 -21.49 -0.68
C ARG A 151 -13.52 -21.96 -1.76
N GLU A 152 -14.79 -21.57 -1.63
CA GLU A 152 -15.87 -22.02 -2.48
C GLU A 152 -16.59 -20.81 -3.09
N VAL A 153 -16.85 -20.85 -4.39
CA VAL A 153 -17.77 -19.92 -5.06
C VAL A 153 -19.07 -20.65 -5.34
N PHE A 154 -20.15 -20.21 -4.72
CA PHE A 154 -21.49 -20.74 -4.92
C PHE A 154 -22.17 -20.01 -6.07
N LEU A 155 -22.72 -20.76 -7.02
CA LEU A 155 -23.55 -20.26 -8.10
C LEU A 155 -25.01 -20.45 -7.67
N VAL A 156 -25.75 -19.35 -7.52
CA VAL A 156 -27.13 -19.33 -7.06
C VAL A 156 -28.02 -18.84 -8.19
N SER A 157 -29.06 -19.61 -8.54
CA SER A 157 -30.02 -19.23 -9.57
C SER A 157 -30.98 -18.16 -9.05
N VAL A 158 -31.10 -17.05 -9.78
CA VAL A 158 -32.02 -15.93 -9.48
C VAL A 158 -33.47 -16.41 -9.55
N GLN A 159 -33.82 -17.08 -10.66
CA GLN A 159 -35.15 -17.65 -10.89
C GLN A 159 -35.45 -18.82 -9.94
N GLY A 160 -34.49 -19.75 -9.80
CA GLY A 160 -34.69 -20.98 -9.03
C GLY A 160 -34.55 -20.83 -7.51
N LYS A 161 -33.97 -19.73 -7.02
CA LYS A 161 -33.72 -19.43 -5.60
C LYS A 161 -33.07 -20.59 -4.84
N LYS A 162 -32.11 -21.23 -5.51
CA LYS A 162 -31.30 -22.35 -5.01
C LYS A 162 -29.84 -22.19 -5.45
N VAL A 163 -28.91 -22.76 -4.68
CA VAL A 163 -27.59 -23.12 -5.23
C VAL A 163 -27.82 -24.09 -6.40
N VAL A 164 -27.19 -23.78 -7.54
CA VAL A 164 -27.21 -24.61 -8.76
C VAL A 164 -25.89 -25.35 -8.95
N GLY A 165 -24.77 -24.69 -8.66
CA GLY A 165 -23.43 -25.29 -8.75
C GLY A 165 -22.43 -24.59 -7.85
N LYS A 166 -21.19 -25.11 -7.85
CA LYS A 166 -20.13 -24.65 -6.97
C LYS A 166 -18.76 -24.84 -7.63
N VAL A 167 -17.91 -23.82 -7.55
CA VAL A 167 -16.49 -23.92 -7.89
C VAL A 167 -15.70 -24.02 -6.59
N VAL A 168 -14.91 -25.09 -6.43
CA VAL A 168 -14.01 -25.27 -5.29
C VAL A 168 -12.60 -24.89 -5.71
N ILE A 169 -11.92 -24.12 -4.87
CA ILE A 169 -10.57 -23.59 -5.10
C ILE A 169 -9.61 -24.21 -4.09
N GLU A 170 -8.44 -24.67 -4.54
CA GLU A 170 -7.48 -25.39 -3.67
C GLU A 170 -6.65 -24.44 -2.79
N GLU A 171 -6.47 -23.20 -3.25
CA GLU A 171 -5.75 -22.08 -2.63
C GLU A 171 -6.22 -21.75 -1.20
N SER A 172 -5.43 -20.94 -0.49
CA SER A 172 -5.67 -20.63 0.93
C SER A 172 -6.98 -19.87 1.18
N SER A 173 -7.29 -18.90 0.31
CA SER A 173 -8.49 -18.05 0.36
C SER A 173 -8.84 -17.46 -1.01
N ILE A 174 -10.13 -17.21 -1.25
CA ILE A 174 -10.61 -16.38 -2.36
C ILE A 174 -10.53 -14.91 -1.94
N GLN A 175 -9.99 -14.05 -2.80
CA GLN A 175 -9.82 -12.60 -2.55
C GLN A 175 -10.81 -11.73 -3.34
N GLY A 176 -11.45 -12.26 -4.39
CA GLY A 176 -12.57 -11.60 -5.04
C GLY A 176 -12.93 -12.18 -6.40
N LEU A 177 -14.07 -11.75 -6.93
CA LEU A 177 -14.72 -12.25 -8.14
C LEU A 177 -14.94 -11.14 -9.17
N PHE A 178 -14.97 -11.52 -10.45
CA PHE A 178 -15.66 -10.76 -11.52
C PHE A 178 -16.65 -11.67 -12.23
N LEU A 179 -17.76 -11.11 -12.74
CA LEU A 179 -18.70 -11.84 -13.61
C LEU A 179 -18.99 -11.03 -14.87
N ARG A 180 -18.52 -11.53 -16.02
CA ARG A 180 -18.63 -10.87 -17.32
C ARG A 180 -19.36 -11.78 -18.31
N GLY A 181 -20.65 -11.53 -18.52
CA GLY A 181 -21.51 -12.43 -19.30
C GLY A 181 -21.55 -13.84 -18.68
N ASN A 182 -20.99 -14.81 -19.38
CA ASN A 182 -20.83 -16.20 -18.94
C ASN A 182 -19.40 -16.53 -18.45
N ARG A 183 -18.56 -15.52 -18.16
CA ARG A 183 -17.20 -15.69 -17.62
C ARG A 183 -17.16 -15.27 -16.16
N LEU A 184 -16.98 -16.24 -15.27
CA LEU A 184 -16.63 -16.00 -13.87
C LEU A 184 -15.11 -15.98 -13.77
N VAL A 185 -14.56 -14.89 -13.22
CA VAL A 185 -13.14 -14.81 -12.84
C VAL A 185 -13.05 -14.89 -11.33
N ILE A 186 -12.15 -15.73 -10.83
CA ILE A 186 -11.92 -15.94 -9.39
C ILE A 186 -10.46 -15.62 -9.11
N ILE A 187 -10.21 -14.65 -8.23
CA ILE A 187 -8.87 -14.33 -7.73
C ILE A 187 -8.70 -14.96 -6.35
N ALA A 188 -7.62 -15.71 -6.15
CA ALA A 188 -7.33 -16.46 -4.93
C ALA A 188 -5.84 -16.38 -4.56
N HIS A 189 -5.52 -16.57 -3.29
CA HIS A 189 -4.16 -16.46 -2.76
C HIS A 189 -3.61 -17.81 -2.27
N SER A 190 -2.34 -18.12 -2.58
CA SER A 190 -1.64 -19.30 -2.05
C SER A 190 -0.24 -18.96 -1.54
N ILE A 191 0.21 -19.73 -0.55
CA ILE A 191 1.58 -19.74 -0.05
C ILE A 191 2.15 -21.14 -0.29
N GLU A 192 3.37 -21.22 -0.82
CA GLU A 192 4.14 -22.46 -0.98
C GLU A 192 5.24 -22.55 0.08
N GLU A 193 5.42 -23.72 0.70
CA GLU A 193 6.37 -23.91 1.81
C GLU A 193 7.85 -23.91 1.39
N THR A 194 8.15 -23.94 0.09
CA THR A 194 9.53 -24.10 -0.43
C THR A 194 9.74 -23.27 -1.68
N LYS A 195 10.82 -22.48 -1.71
CA LYS A 195 11.19 -21.63 -2.85
C LYS A 195 11.85 -22.45 -3.94
N MET A 196 11.43 -22.25 -5.19
CA MET A 196 12.07 -22.89 -6.34
C MET A 196 13.26 -22.03 -6.82
N PRO A 197 14.50 -22.56 -6.87
CA PRO A 197 15.63 -21.87 -7.46
C PRO A 197 15.50 -21.82 -8.99
N LEU A 198 15.94 -20.70 -9.58
CA LEU A 198 15.87 -20.42 -11.01
C LEU A 198 17.27 -20.14 -11.57
N ILE A 199 17.65 -20.89 -12.62
CA ILE A 199 18.93 -20.75 -13.31
C ILE A 199 18.70 -19.89 -14.56
N LEU A 200 19.17 -18.64 -14.52
CA LEU A 200 18.83 -17.61 -15.51
C LEU A 200 20.04 -17.07 -16.29
N GLY A 201 21.14 -17.82 -16.32
CA GLY A 201 22.40 -17.45 -16.99
C GLY A 201 23.38 -16.63 -16.12
N THR A 202 22.89 -16.06 -15.02
CA THR A 202 23.65 -15.26 -14.06
C THR A 202 24.56 -16.10 -13.15
N ASN A 203 25.54 -15.45 -12.53
CA ASN A 203 26.41 -16.05 -11.49
C ASN A 203 25.76 -16.09 -10.08
N VAL A 204 24.48 -15.75 -9.94
CA VAL A 204 23.78 -15.63 -8.65
C VAL A 204 22.44 -16.35 -8.72
N THR A 205 22.22 -17.33 -7.85
CA THR A 205 20.94 -18.05 -7.76
C THR A 205 19.82 -17.08 -7.39
N MET A 206 18.80 -17.00 -8.24
CA MET A 206 17.55 -16.30 -7.97
C MET A 206 16.45 -17.31 -7.66
N PHE A 207 15.37 -16.86 -7.03
CA PHE A 207 14.28 -17.73 -6.57
C PHE A 207 12.91 -17.23 -7.01
N ALA A 208 11.98 -18.17 -7.20
CA ALA A 208 10.56 -17.87 -7.22
C ALA A 208 10.06 -17.52 -5.79
N PRO A 209 9.04 -16.66 -5.64
CA PRO A 209 8.44 -16.34 -4.35
C PRO A 209 7.68 -17.53 -3.74
N CYS A 210 7.37 -17.44 -2.44
CA CYS A 210 6.43 -18.35 -1.78
C CYS A 210 4.96 -17.93 -1.96
N GLU A 211 4.66 -16.62 -2.01
CA GLU A 211 3.29 -16.12 -2.20
C GLU A 211 2.92 -16.04 -3.68
N TYR A 212 1.66 -16.41 -3.99
CA TYR A 212 1.10 -16.37 -5.34
C TYR A 212 -0.35 -15.92 -5.34
N THR A 213 -0.67 -15.05 -6.30
CA THR A 213 -2.04 -14.69 -6.69
C THR A 213 -2.44 -15.55 -7.90
N SER A 214 -3.47 -16.37 -7.74
CA SER A 214 -4.07 -17.20 -8.78
C SER A 214 -5.30 -16.51 -9.38
N ILE A 215 -5.35 -16.47 -10.71
CA ILE A 215 -6.48 -15.98 -11.51
C ILE A 215 -7.07 -17.19 -12.25
N TYR A 216 -8.28 -17.60 -11.88
CA TYR A 216 -9.06 -18.59 -12.60
C TYR A 216 -10.06 -17.90 -13.53
N VAL A 217 -10.29 -18.47 -14.71
CA VAL A 217 -11.45 -18.15 -15.56
C VAL A 217 -12.29 -19.40 -15.75
N VAL A 218 -13.59 -19.28 -15.51
CA VAL A 218 -14.57 -20.38 -15.53
C VAL A 218 -15.73 -19.99 -16.45
N ASP A 219 -16.15 -20.91 -17.33
CA ASP A 219 -17.39 -20.79 -18.07
C ASP A 219 -18.56 -21.18 -17.16
N VAL A 220 -19.51 -20.28 -16.98
CA VAL A 220 -20.74 -20.46 -16.19
C VAL A 220 -21.99 -20.29 -17.05
N SER A 221 -21.88 -20.57 -18.35
CA SER A 221 -23.02 -20.64 -19.28
C SER A 221 -24.02 -21.73 -18.90
N ASP A 222 -23.53 -22.87 -18.41
CA ASP A 222 -24.26 -23.77 -17.52
C ASP A 222 -23.74 -23.59 -16.08
N PRO A 223 -24.57 -23.15 -15.13
CA PRO A 223 -24.17 -22.97 -13.74
C PRO A 223 -24.40 -24.22 -12.87
N GLU A 224 -24.99 -25.31 -13.39
CA GLU A 224 -25.02 -26.63 -12.73
C GLU A 224 -23.75 -27.44 -13.04
N GLU A 225 -23.14 -27.26 -14.24
CA GLU A 225 -21.83 -27.84 -14.60
C GLU A 225 -20.79 -26.75 -14.99
N PRO A 226 -20.27 -25.95 -14.03
CA PRO A 226 -19.32 -24.87 -14.32
C PRO A 226 -17.94 -25.40 -14.76
N ASN A 227 -17.45 -24.90 -15.91
CA ASN A 227 -16.29 -25.46 -16.62
C ASN A 227 -15.04 -24.58 -16.51
N PRO A 228 -13.96 -24.98 -15.79
CA PRO A 228 -12.73 -24.20 -15.69
C PRO A 228 -11.98 -24.12 -17.03
N LEU A 229 -11.73 -22.89 -17.51
CA LEU A 229 -11.10 -22.63 -18.80
C LEU A 229 -9.57 -22.43 -18.70
N THR A 230 -9.11 -21.70 -17.68
CA THR A 230 -7.67 -21.47 -17.44
C THR A 230 -7.40 -21.08 -15.99
N ARG A 231 -6.14 -21.25 -15.57
CA ARG A 231 -5.57 -20.78 -14.31
C ARG A 231 -4.21 -20.15 -14.60
N ILE A 232 -4.02 -18.90 -14.20
CA ILE A 232 -2.74 -18.20 -14.25
C ILE A 232 -2.31 -17.87 -12.82
N ARG A 233 -1.09 -18.23 -12.43
CA ARG A 233 -0.50 -17.88 -11.14
C ARG A 233 0.57 -16.83 -11.36
N ILE A 234 0.47 -15.69 -10.69
CA ILE A 234 1.51 -14.66 -10.64
C ILE A 234 2.12 -14.60 -9.24
N GLY A 235 3.41 -14.29 -9.14
CA GLY A 235 4.08 -14.14 -7.85
C GLY A 235 3.56 -12.94 -7.06
N GLY A 236 3.53 -13.07 -5.74
CA GLY A 236 3.12 -12.04 -4.78
C GLY A 236 1.64 -12.06 -4.40
N SER A 237 1.31 -11.29 -3.36
CA SER A 237 -0.04 -11.10 -2.83
C SER A 237 -0.79 -9.99 -3.60
N LEU A 238 -2.09 -10.19 -3.85
CA LEU A 238 -2.97 -9.23 -4.53
C LEU A 238 -2.93 -7.85 -3.85
N LEU A 239 -2.63 -6.81 -4.64
CA LEU A 239 -2.87 -5.42 -4.28
C LEU A 239 -4.32 -5.04 -4.59
N SER A 240 -4.73 -5.21 -5.85
CA SER A 240 -6.11 -5.05 -6.32
C SER A 240 -6.21 -5.53 -7.77
N ALA A 241 -7.43 -5.54 -8.33
CA ALA A 241 -7.66 -5.79 -9.75
C ALA A 241 -8.71 -4.84 -10.33
N ARG A 242 -8.77 -4.74 -11.66
CA ARG A 242 -9.78 -3.98 -12.41
C ARG A 242 -10.21 -4.73 -13.66
N LEU A 243 -11.46 -4.57 -14.08
CA LEU A 243 -12.02 -5.15 -15.31
C LEU A 243 -12.55 -4.02 -16.19
N LEU A 244 -11.93 -3.81 -17.35
CA LEU A 244 -12.37 -2.86 -18.37
C LEU A 244 -12.69 -3.63 -19.67
N GLY A 245 -13.96 -3.57 -20.08
CA GLY A 245 -14.46 -4.35 -21.22
C GLY A 245 -14.39 -5.85 -20.93
N GLU A 246 -13.52 -6.56 -21.67
CA GLU A 246 -13.25 -7.99 -21.50
C GLU A 246 -11.88 -8.28 -20.86
N VAL A 247 -11.10 -7.25 -20.47
CA VAL A 247 -9.76 -7.43 -19.92
C VAL A 247 -9.75 -7.19 -18.41
N VAL A 248 -9.27 -8.19 -17.66
CA VAL A 248 -8.94 -8.05 -16.23
C VAL A 248 -7.46 -7.71 -16.09
N TYR A 249 -7.17 -6.67 -15.33
CA TYR A 249 -5.84 -6.24 -14.93
C TYR A 249 -5.69 -6.57 -13.44
N VAL A 250 -4.81 -7.50 -13.11
CA VAL A 250 -4.52 -7.92 -11.73
C VAL A 250 -3.15 -7.41 -11.33
N VAL A 251 -3.05 -6.70 -10.20
CA VAL A 251 -1.78 -6.22 -9.67
C VAL A 251 -1.47 -6.95 -8.36
N ALA A 252 -0.31 -7.58 -8.27
CA ALA A 252 0.19 -8.24 -7.06
C ALA A 252 1.52 -7.64 -6.59
N ASN A 253 1.65 -7.42 -5.29
CA ASN A 253 2.90 -7.03 -4.63
C ASN A 253 3.74 -8.30 -4.35
N GLN A 254 4.89 -8.44 -5.01
CA GLN A 254 5.87 -9.50 -4.72
C GLN A 254 7.17 -8.88 -4.18
N PRO A 255 7.68 -9.27 -2.99
CA PRO A 255 9.00 -8.86 -2.55
C PRO A 255 10.09 -9.18 -3.60
N ALA A 256 11.06 -8.29 -3.77
CA ALA A 256 12.20 -8.48 -4.66
C ALA A 256 13.43 -9.07 -3.95
N VAL A 257 13.46 -8.95 -2.61
CA VAL A 257 14.52 -9.44 -1.73
C VAL A 257 13.89 -10.04 -0.48
N GLU A 258 14.39 -11.20 -0.04
CA GLU A 258 13.97 -11.83 1.21
C GLU A 258 15.17 -12.20 2.11
N GLY A 259 14.98 -12.06 3.43
CA GLY A 259 16.05 -12.20 4.41
C GLY A 259 17.23 -11.26 4.16
N GLU A 260 18.44 -11.75 4.42
CA GLU A 260 19.71 -11.03 4.19
C GLU A 260 20.46 -11.54 2.93
N SER A 261 19.84 -12.39 2.09
CA SER A 261 20.56 -13.07 0.99
C SER A 261 19.77 -13.48 -0.24
N GLU A 262 18.44 -13.58 -0.19
CA GLU A 262 17.67 -14.23 -1.27
C GLU A 262 17.12 -13.21 -2.25
N LEU A 263 17.52 -13.32 -3.53
CA LEU A 263 16.98 -12.53 -4.62
C LEU A 263 15.76 -13.22 -5.22
N LEU A 264 14.61 -12.56 -5.12
CA LEU A 264 13.38 -13.04 -5.75
C LEU A 264 13.23 -12.41 -7.14
N ILE A 265 12.60 -13.13 -8.06
CA ILE A 265 12.29 -12.65 -9.41
C ILE A 265 10.79 -12.76 -9.68
N PRO A 266 10.16 -11.84 -10.44
CA PRO A 266 8.78 -12.00 -10.89
C PRO A 266 8.59 -13.27 -11.70
N VAL A 267 7.53 -14.02 -11.40
CA VAL A 267 7.17 -15.26 -12.10
C VAL A 267 5.70 -15.28 -12.50
N VAL A 268 5.43 -15.94 -13.63
CA VAL A 268 4.09 -16.35 -14.07
C VAL A 268 4.11 -17.85 -14.36
N ASN A 269 3.20 -18.62 -13.76
CA ASN A 269 3.13 -20.08 -13.88
C ASN A 269 4.50 -20.77 -13.67
N ALA A 270 5.21 -20.36 -12.61
CA ALA A 270 6.56 -20.80 -12.23
C ALA A 270 7.67 -20.55 -13.27
N ARG A 271 7.45 -19.68 -14.26
CA ARG A 271 8.45 -19.20 -15.22
C ARG A 271 8.79 -17.74 -14.92
N ALA A 272 10.07 -17.36 -14.99
CA ALA A 272 10.50 -15.98 -14.84
C ALA A 272 9.88 -15.07 -15.92
N VAL A 273 9.48 -13.86 -15.53
CA VAL A 273 9.15 -12.77 -16.45
C VAL A 273 10.45 -12.30 -17.11
N SER A 274 10.49 -12.22 -18.45
CA SER A 274 11.71 -11.80 -19.16
C SER A 274 12.12 -10.37 -18.80
N ALA A 275 13.43 -10.12 -18.78
CA ALA A 275 14.03 -8.85 -18.35
C ALA A 275 13.39 -7.62 -19.02
N GLU A 276 13.16 -7.67 -20.33
CA GLU A 276 12.47 -6.63 -21.13
C GLU A 276 11.09 -6.22 -20.60
N ASN A 277 10.42 -7.09 -19.83
CA ASN A 277 9.09 -6.87 -19.26
C ASN A 277 9.17 -6.46 -17.76
N ILE A 278 10.38 -6.28 -17.23
CA ILE A 278 10.66 -5.76 -15.88
C ILE A 278 11.17 -4.31 -16.00
N ILE A 279 10.43 -3.39 -15.40
CA ILE A 279 10.67 -1.94 -15.46
C ILE A 279 11.30 -1.50 -14.14
N ILE A 280 12.50 -0.90 -14.20
CA ILE A 280 13.11 -0.24 -13.04
C ILE A 280 12.59 1.18 -12.95
N THR A 281 12.19 1.58 -11.73
CA THR A 281 11.90 2.98 -11.39
C THR A 281 13.04 3.55 -10.55
N GLY A 282 13.29 4.86 -10.65
CA GLY A 282 14.42 5.52 -9.97
C GLY A 282 14.43 5.52 -8.42
N ALA A 283 13.54 4.79 -7.76
CA ALA A 283 13.54 4.60 -6.30
C ALA A 283 14.29 3.31 -5.91
N LEU A 284 14.63 3.15 -4.62
CA LEU A 284 15.01 1.85 -4.06
C LEU A 284 13.78 0.92 -4.03
N GLY A 285 13.49 0.29 -5.17
CA GLY A 285 12.40 -0.67 -5.29
C GLY A 285 12.68 -1.94 -4.48
N GLU A 286 11.76 -2.26 -3.56
CA GLU A 286 11.85 -3.46 -2.73
C GLU A 286 10.83 -4.54 -3.14
N VAL A 287 9.88 -4.18 -4.00
CA VAL A 287 8.73 -4.98 -4.41
C VAL A 287 8.53 -4.84 -5.92
N TYR A 288 8.28 -5.95 -6.59
CA TYR A 288 7.69 -5.94 -7.93
C TYR A 288 6.17 -5.79 -7.80
N ALA A 289 5.62 -4.75 -8.38
CA ALA A 289 4.21 -4.72 -8.74
C ALA A 289 4.04 -5.54 -10.03
N ASN A 290 3.61 -6.79 -9.89
CA ASN A 290 3.34 -7.72 -10.99
C ASN A 290 1.95 -7.43 -11.55
N ILE A 291 1.90 -6.95 -12.80
CA ILE A 291 0.69 -6.54 -13.51
C ILE A 291 0.39 -7.60 -14.58
N LEU A 292 -0.71 -8.35 -14.41
CA LEU A 292 -1.22 -9.31 -15.38
C LEU A 292 -2.47 -8.74 -16.06
N SER A 293 -2.42 -8.62 -17.38
CA SER A 293 -3.59 -8.29 -18.21
C SER A 293 -4.09 -9.56 -18.88
N ILE A 294 -5.33 -9.99 -18.66
CA ILE A 294 -5.95 -11.18 -19.30
C ILE A 294 -7.29 -10.84 -19.95
N ASN A 295 -7.48 -11.25 -21.21
CA ASN A 295 -8.78 -11.25 -21.87
C ASN A 295 -9.60 -12.47 -21.38
N VAL A 296 -10.74 -12.23 -20.71
CA VAL A 296 -11.55 -13.31 -20.12
C VAL A 296 -12.29 -14.16 -21.15
N THR A 297 -12.43 -13.66 -22.39
CA THR A 297 -13.14 -14.34 -23.48
C THR A 297 -12.20 -15.12 -24.39
N GLY A 298 -11.07 -14.53 -24.79
CA GLY A 298 -10.06 -15.18 -25.65
C GLY A 298 -8.96 -15.94 -24.89
N LEU A 299 -8.81 -15.68 -23.58
CA LEU A 299 -7.84 -16.30 -22.65
C LEU A 299 -6.36 -15.96 -22.91
N GLU A 300 -6.07 -15.07 -23.86
CA GLU A 300 -4.74 -14.49 -24.03
C GLU A 300 -4.40 -13.52 -22.88
N TYR A 301 -3.11 -13.42 -22.54
CA TYR A 301 -2.62 -12.57 -21.46
C TYR A 301 -1.25 -11.96 -21.77
N ALA A 302 -0.94 -10.87 -21.08
CA ALA A 302 0.36 -10.22 -21.04
C ALA A 302 0.77 -9.93 -19.59
N VAL A 303 2.07 -9.73 -19.35
CA VAL A 303 2.61 -9.38 -18.03
C VAL A 303 3.61 -8.22 -18.13
N ARG A 304 3.62 -7.39 -17.10
CA ARG A 304 4.66 -6.39 -16.77
C ARG A 304 4.98 -6.48 -15.28
N SER A 305 6.21 -6.20 -14.90
CA SER A 305 6.61 -6.10 -13.49
C SER A 305 7.31 -4.77 -13.26
N VAL A 306 6.81 -3.94 -12.35
CA VAL A 306 7.44 -2.65 -12.01
C VAL A 306 8.16 -2.78 -10.67
N LEU A 307 9.46 -2.52 -10.64
CA LEU A 307 10.25 -2.54 -9.40
C LEU A 307 10.16 -1.18 -8.69
N MET A 308 9.47 -1.18 -7.55
CA MET A 308 9.05 0.03 -6.82
C MET A 308 8.91 -0.24 -5.29
N PRO A 309 8.68 0.77 -4.45
CA PRO A 309 8.20 0.56 -3.09
C PRO A 309 6.79 -0.05 -3.10
N ALA A 310 6.42 -0.79 -2.06
CA ALA A 310 5.19 -1.59 -2.03
C ALA A 310 3.93 -0.78 -2.37
N GLY A 311 3.09 -1.27 -3.29
CA GLY A 311 1.83 -0.62 -3.63
C GLY A 311 0.81 -0.70 -2.48
N SER A 312 0.06 0.38 -2.26
CA SER A 312 -0.94 0.53 -1.18
C SER A 312 -2.36 0.80 -1.70
N ARG A 313 -2.51 1.38 -2.91
CA ARG A 313 -3.80 1.57 -3.61
C ARG A 313 -3.62 1.34 -5.11
N LEU A 314 -4.73 1.06 -5.78
CA LEU A 314 -4.84 1.01 -7.24
C LEU A 314 -5.97 1.97 -7.67
N TYR A 315 -5.73 2.79 -8.68
CA TYR A 315 -6.76 3.55 -9.41
C TYR A 315 -6.65 3.23 -10.91
N MET A 316 -7.75 3.38 -11.65
CA MET A 316 -7.76 3.14 -13.09
C MET A 316 -8.78 4.02 -13.80
N SER A 317 -8.39 4.59 -14.93
CA SER A 317 -9.27 5.22 -15.93
C SER A 317 -9.31 4.38 -17.20
N TYR A 318 -10.05 4.83 -18.22
CA TYR A 318 -10.18 4.12 -19.50
C TYR A 318 -8.85 3.94 -20.27
N GLU A 319 -7.85 4.77 -19.98
CA GLU A 319 -6.57 4.80 -20.69
C GLU A 319 -5.36 4.52 -19.80
N LYS A 320 -5.51 4.58 -18.47
CA LYS A 320 -4.39 4.65 -17.53
C LYS A 320 -4.64 3.84 -16.26
N LEU A 321 -3.63 3.13 -15.80
CA LEU A 321 -3.57 2.39 -14.54
C LEU A 321 -2.59 3.11 -13.60
N TYR A 322 -2.97 3.27 -12.33
CA TYR A 322 -2.18 4.02 -11.35
C TYR A 322 -1.92 3.15 -10.13
N ILE A 323 -0.64 2.87 -9.88
CA ILE A 323 -0.20 2.18 -8.67
C ILE A 323 0.30 3.23 -7.70
N ILE A 324 -0.35 3.32 -6.56
CA ILE A 324 0.01 4.25 -5.49
C ILE A 324 0.85 3.49 -4.48
N SER A 325 1.97 4.07 -4.05
CA SER A 325 2.74 3.60 -2.90
C SER A 325 2.87 4.73 -1.88
N SER A 326 3.01 4.39 -0.60
CA SER A 326 3.31 5.37 0.45
C SER A 326 4.53 4.94 1.24
N THR A 327 5.49 5.84 1.40
CA THR A 327 6.72 5.63 2.15
C THR A 327 6.75 6.53 3.39
N GLN A 328 7.41 6.04 4.43
CA GLN A 328 7.64 6.77 5.68
C GLN A 328 9.15 6.86 5.91
N PRO A 329 9.66 7.82 6.71
CA PRO A 329 11.10 7.95 6.98
C PRO A 329 11.70 6.65 7.51
N SER A 330 12.65 6.08 6.78
CA SER A 330 13.27 4.81 7.16
C SER A 330 14.32 5.02 8.25
N ILE A 331 14.67 3.96 8.98
CA ILE A 331 15.77 4.01 9.97
C ILE A 331 17.11 4.47 9.35
N VAL A 332 17.31 4.24 8.04
CA VAL A 332 18.49 4.73 7.31
C VAL A 332 18.44 6.25 7.13
N ASP A 333 17.26 6.82 6.84
CA ASP A 333 17.09 8.26 6.74
C ASP A 333 17.35 8.93 8.10
N LEU A 334 16.94 8.27 9.20
CA LEU A 334 17.26 8.73 10.55
C LEU A 334 18.77 8.72 10.82
N TYR A 335 19.46 7.60 10.58
CA TYR A 335 20.92 7.52 10.77
C TYR A 335 21.69 8.42 9.79
N ARG A 336 21.20 8.62 8.56
CA ARG A 336 21.75 9.58 7.58
C ARG A 336 21.70 10.99 8.13
N ASN A 337 20.53 11.43 8.62
CA ASN A 337 20.38 12.74 9.23
C ASN A 337 21.27 12.90 10.46
N VAL A 338 21.42 11.88 11.32
CA VAL A 338 22.39 11.92 12.45
C VAL A 338 23.82 12.12 11.95
N VAL A 339 24.24 11.36 10.94
CA VAL A 339 25.61 11.41 10.41
C VAL A 339 25.89 12.75 9.70
N GLU A 340 24.95 13.26 8.91
CA GLU A 340 25.07 14.55 8.23
C GLU A 340 25.02 15.75 9.19
N ALA A 341 24.10 15.73 10.18
CA ALA A 341 24.04 16.73 11.24
C ALA A 341 25.34 16.76 12.06
N ALA A 342 25.88 15.60 12.41
CA ALA A 342 27.16 15.52 13.09
C ALA A 342 28.32 16.01 12.20
N ALA A 343 28.35 15.63 10.91
CA ALA A 343 29.42 16.01 9.98
C ALA A 343 29.58 17.53 9.82
N ARG A 344 28.51 18.32 9.97
CA ARG A 344 28.57 19.81 9.99
C ARG A 344 29.34 20.37 11.19
N LEU A 345 29.42 19.60 12.28
CA LEU A 345 30.03 19.98 13.56
C LEU A 345 31.46 19.41 13.73
N LEU A 346 31.96 18.65 12.75
CA LEU A 346 33.27 18.00 12.80
C LEU A 346 34.39 18.83 12.14
N PRO A 347 35.67 18.60 12.52
CA PRO A 347 36.82 19.07 11.74
C PRO A 347 36.74 18.64 10.27
N LEU A 348 37.23 19.49 9.37
CA LEU A 348 37.04 19.35 7.92
C LEU A 348 37.60 18.04 7.33
N ASP A 349 38.67 17.48 7.93
CA ASP A 349 39.29 16.23 7.51
C ASP A 349 38.46 14.98 7.91
N VAL A 350 37.73 15.06 9.03
CA VAL A 350 36.80 14.00 9.48
C VAL A 350 35.46 14.13 8.76
N SER A 351 34.94 15.36 8.67
CA SER A 351 33.73 15.73 7.94
C SER A 351 33.82 15.31 6.46
N GLY A 352 34.95 15.62 5.79
CA GLY A 352 35.20 15.25 4.40
C GLY A 352 35.21 13.73 4.15
N LYS A 353 35.83 12.94 5.04
CA LYS A 353 35.79 11.46 4.97
C LYS A 353 34.37 10.94 5.09
N ILE A 354 33.65 11.35 6.14
CA ILE A 354 32.28 10.91 6.41
C ILE A 354 31.37 11.27 5.23
N LYS A 355 31.50 12.48 4.69
CA LYS A 355 30.72 12.93 3.54
C LYS A 355 30.92 12.04 2.30
N VAL A 356 32.15 11.63 1.97
CA VAL A 356 32.43 10.71 0.85
C VAL A 356 31.72 9.37 1.03
N TYR A 357 31.67 8.81 2.25
CA TYR A 357 30.92 7.58 2.53
C TYR A 357 29.40 7.79 2.40
N VAL A 358 28.86 8.91 2.88
CA VAL A 358 27.42 9.26 2.78
C VAL A 358 26.98 9.44 1.32
N GLU A 359 27.79 10.13 0.50
CA GLU A 359 27.58 10.33 -0.94
C GLU A 359 27.75 9.02 -1.74
N GLY A 360 28.66 8.14 -1.31
CA GLY A 360 28.83 6.79 -1.84
C GLY A 360 27.76 5.77 -1.41
N GLY A 361 26.86 6.15 -0.49
CA GLY A 361 25.79 5.28 0.04
C GLY A 361 26.21 4.32 1.17
N ASP A 362 27.48 4.33 1.59
CA ASP A 362 27.99 3.52 2.70
C ASP A 362 27.79 4.24 4.04
N LEU A 363 26.54 4.24 4.51
CA LEU A 363 26.20 4.85 5.80
C LEU A 363 26.83 4.11 6.98
N THR A 364 27.18 2.82 6.86
CA THR A 364 27.79 2.05 7.95
C THR A 364 29.25 2.46 8.20
N SER A 365 30.06 2.67 7.16
CA SER A 365 31.42 3.23 7.33
C SER A 365 31.36 4.69 7.78
N ALA A 366 30.41 5.48 7.25
CA ALA A 366 30.19 6.86 7.69
C ALA A 366 29.86 6.97 9.19
N TYR A 367 28.94 6.13 9.66
CA TYR A 367 28.58 6.01 11.08
C TYR A 367 29.74 5.48 11.94
N SER A 368 30.52 4.51 11.43
CA SER A 368 31.66 3.95 12.15
C SER A 368 32.75 4.99 12.42
N HIS A 369 33.13 5.79 11.41
CA HIS A 369 34.08 6.89 11.59
C HIS A 369 33.54 8.03 12.48
N LEU A 370 32.22 8.25 12.48
CA LEU A 370 31.61 9.18 13.42
C LEU A 370 31.73 8.69 14.87
N VAL A 371 31.45 7.41 15.14
CA VAL A 371 31.61 6.80 16.48
C VAL A 371 33.08 6.76 16.91
N GLU A 372 34.00 6.43 15.99
CA GLU A 372 35.45 6.50 16.21
C GLU A 372 35.88 7.90 16.70
N TYR A 373 35.46 8.96 16.01
CA TYR A 373 35.72 10.33 16.43
C TYR A 373 35.09 10.66 17.80
N ILE A 374 33.80 10.36 17.99
CA ILE A 374 33.08 10.68 19.23
C ILE A 374 33.73 10.02 20.46
N ASN A 375 34.19 8.76 20.34
CA ASN A 375 34.88 8.06 21.41
C ASN A 375 36.25 8.68 21.77
N GLY A 376 36.84 9.46 20.85
CA GLY A 376 38.10 10.20 21.06
C GLY A 376 37.94 11.63 21.59
N VAL A 377 36.72 12.13 21.79
CA VAL A 377 36.43 13.46 22.38
C VAL A 377 36.33 13.34 23.91
N ASP A 378 36.92 14.30 24.65
CA ASP A 378 36.87 14.33 26.12
C ASP A 378 35.42 14.29 26.67
N LYS A 379 34.57 15.13 26.08
CA LYS A 379 33.15 15.34 26.43
C LYS A 379 32.21 15.04 25.26
N PRO A 380 31.98 13.77 24.92
CA PRO A 380 31.11 13.40 23.81
C PRO A 380 29.65 13.81 24.05
N GLU A 381 29.20 13.88 25.31
CA GLU A 381 27.88 14.40 25.68
C GLU A 381 27.65 15.86 25.26
N GLU A 382 28.67 16.73 25.36
CA GLU A 382 28.59 18.12 24.88
C GLU A 382 28.65 18.24 23.34
N PHE A 383 29.15 17.21 22.65
CA PHE A 383 29.07 17.10 21.19
C PHE A 383 27.68 16.60 20.75
N LEU A 384 27.19 15.53 21.37
CA LEU A 384 25.90 14.90 21.04
C LEU A 384 24.71 15.82 21.29
N GLU A 385 24.74 16.68 22.30
CA GLU A 385 23.72 17.73 22.50
C GLU A 385 23.72 18.78 21.38
N LYS A 386 24.86 19.04 20.71
CA LYS A 386 24.91 19.91 19.51
C LYS A 386 24.32 19.18 18.30
N VAL A 387 24.64 17.90 18.11
CA VAL A 387 24.02 17.05 17.07
C VAL A 387 22.50 17.00 17.27
N ARG A 388 22.02 16.86 18.51
CA ARG A 388 20.59 16.86 18.84
C ARG A 388 19.89 18.16 18.42
N ARG A 389 20.56 19.32 18.52
CA ARG A 389 20.03 20.63 18.09
C ARG A 389 20.06 20.84 16.58
N GLU A 390 21.07 20.32 15.88
CA GLU A 390 21.03 20.25 14.41
C GLU A 390 19.86 19.38 13.91
N LEU A 391 19.50 18.34 14.65
CA LEU A 391 18.36 17.45 14.35
C LEU A 391 17.00 18.03 14.74
N GLU A 392 16.91 18.96 15.71
CA GLU A 392 15.67 19.70 16.02
C GLU A 392 15.14 20.52 14.82
N LEU A 393 15.99 20.77 13.81
CA LEU A 393 15.65 21.42 12.53
C LEU A 393 15.25 20.44 11.42
N VAL A 394 15.30 19.12 11.66
CA VAL A 394 15.01 18.08 10.68
C VAL A 394 13.59 17.56 10.87
N GLU A 395 12.72 17.92 9.92
CA GLU A 395 11.39 17.33 9.75
C GLU A 395 11.37 16.47 8.48
N LEU A 396 11.01 15.20 8.63
CA LEU A 396 10.88 14.25 7.52
C LEU A 396 9.40 13.93 7.33
N PRO A 397 8.77 14.28 6.20
CA PRO A 397 7.36 13.96 5.98
C PRO A 397 7.17 12.51 5.51
N ASP A 398 5.94 11.99 5.63
CA ASP A 398 5.46 10.91 4.76
C ASP A 398 5.53 11.31 3.28
N TYR A 399 5.65 10.34 2.38
CA TYR A 399 5.47 10.56 0.93
C TYR A 399 4.47 9.57 0.33
N THR A 400 3.84 10.00 -0.77
CA THR A 400 3.11 9.13 -1.70
C THR A 400 3.77 9.22 -3.07
N HIS A 401 4.07 8.06 -3.64
CA HIS A 401 4.59 7.91 -5.00
C HIS A 401 3.47 7.37 -5.88
N ILE A 402 3.27 7.99 -7.05
CA ILE A 402 2.16 7.71 -7.96
C ILE A 402 2.79 7.24 -9.27
N TYR A 403 2.68 5.95 -9.57
CA TYR A 403 3.23 5.32 -10.77
C TYR A 403 2.12 5.22 -11.82
N VAL A 404 2.33 5.89 -12.96
CA VAL A 404 1.33 6.02 -14.03
C VAL A 404 1.70 5.10 -15.19
N LEU A 405 0.75 4.28 -15.61
CA LEU A 405 0.90 3.34 -16.72
C LEU A 405 -0.21 3.55 -17.75
N GLY A 406 0.14 3.56 -19.03
CA GLY A 406 -0.81 3.51 -20.14
C GLY A 406 -1.39 2.12 -20.32
N VAL A 407 -2.67 2.06 -20.72
CA VAL A 407 -3.46 0.83 -20.88
C VAL A 407 -3.94 0.73 -22.32
N ARG A 408 -3.52 -0.33 -23.03
CA ARG A 408 -3.81 -0.54 -24.45
C ARG A 408 -4.20 -2.00 -24.71
N GLY A 409 -5.41 -2.36 -24.29
CA GLY A 409 -5.87 -3.75 -24.27
C GLY A 409 -5.03 -4.55 -23.28
N LEU A 410 -4.36 -5.62 -23.71
CA LEU A 410 -3.41 -6.32 -22.83
C LEU A 410 -2.15 -5.48 -22.52
N GLY A 411 -1.82 -4.53 -23.40
CA GLY A 411 -0.61 -3.72 -23.30
C GLY A 411 -0.62 -2.81 -22.08
N ILE A 412 0.49 -2.82 -21.34
CA ILE A 412 0.76 -1.96 -20.21
C ILE A 412 2.11 -1.29 -20.47
N ASP A 413 2.09 0.04 -20.58
CA ASP A 413 3.26 0.87 -20.87
C ASP A 413 3.53 1.76 -19.65
N TYR A 414 4.76 1.88 -19.17
CA TYR A 414 5.06 2.86 -18.11
C TYR A 414 5.15 4.27 -18.72
N ILE A 415 4.55 5.26 -18.04
CA ILE A 415 4.58 6.68 -18.45
C ILE A 415 5.50 7.49 -17.53
N GLY A 416 5.69 7.04 -16.29
CA GLY A 416 6.54 7.67 -15.30
C GLY A 416 5.89 7.69 -13.92
N SER A 417 6.47 8.46 -13.01
CA SER A 417 5.90 8.66 -11.68
C SER A 417 6.07 10.09 -11.17
N VAL A 418 5.26 10.45 -10.17
CA VAL A 418 5.37 11.71 -9.41
C VAL A 418 5.35 11.41 -7.91
N THR A 419 6.10 12.18 -7.12
CA THR A 419 6.07 12.14 -5.65
C THR A 419 5.31 13.36 -5.10
N VAL A 420 4.48 13.14 -4.07
CA VAL A 420 3.86 14.18 -3.24
C VAL A 420 4.10 13.91 -1.75
N GLU A 421 4.12 14.93 -0.89
CA GLU A 421 4.18 14.72 0.57
C GLU A 421 2.82 14.26 1.11
N GLY A 422 2.83 13.34 2.07
CA GLY A 422 1.67 12.79 2.75
C GLY A 422 1.19 11.45 2.23
N ARG A 423 0.22 10.87 2.94
CA ARG A 423 -0.39 9.57 2.65
C ARG A 423 -1.82 9.74 2.16
N VAL A 424 -2.15 9.06 1.07
CA VAL A 424 -3.53 8.90 0.56
C VAL A 424 -4.33 7.99 1.51
N LEU A 425 -5.57 8.37 1.82
CA LEU A 425 -6.48 7.61 2.71
C LEU A 425 -6.96 6.32 2.03
N ASP A 426 -7.76 6.48 0.99
CA ASP A 426 -8.46 5.44 0.24
C ASP A 426 -8.39 5.75 -1.26
N GLN A 427 -9.16 5.07 -2.09
CA GLN A 427 -9.18 5.31 -3.53
C GLN A 427 -10.08 6.47 -3.99
N PHE A 428 -10.87 7.09 -3.11
CA PHE A 428 -11.61 8.33 -3.40
C PHE A 428 -10.80 9.60 -3.13
N ALA A 429 -9.76 9.49 -2.31
CA ALA A 429 -8.74 10.53 -2.17
C ALA A 429 -7.85 10.69 -3.42
N ILE A 430 -8.12 9.96 -4.51
CA ILE A 430 -7.45 10.03 -5.81
C ILE A 430 -8.44 9.91 -6.98
N GLU A 431 -8.38 10.82 -7.97
CA GLU A 431 -9.24 10.74 -9.17
C GLU A 431 -8.64 11.52 -10.37
N GLU A 432 -8.86 11.04 -11.60
CA GLU A 432 -8.63 11.84 -12.81
C GLU A 432 -9.75 12.88 -12.98
N TYR A 433 -9.36 14.12 -13.32
CA TYR A 433 -10.26 15.22 -13.62
C TYR A 433 -9.65 16.18 -14.63
N ASP A 434 -10.30 16.36 -15.79
CA ASP A 434 -10.00 17.38 -16.81
C ASP A 434 -8.52 17.46 -17.24
N GLY A 435 -7.86 16.30 -17.42
CA GLY A 435 -6.43 16.20 -17.78
C GLY A 435 -5.46 16.26 -16.59
N TYR A 436 -5.97 16.27 -15.37
CA TYR A 436 -5.21 16.26 -14.12
C TYR A 436 -5.49 15.02 -13.27
N PHE A 437 -4.56 14.68 -12.38
CA PHE A 437 -4.77 13.75 -11.27
C PHE A 437 -4.89 14.55 -9.97
N VAL A 438 -6.04 14.42 -9.30
CA VAL A 438 -6.32 15.04 -8.00
C VAL A 438 -5.88 14.07 -6.91
N VAL A 439 -5.15 14.56 -5.90
CA VAL A 439 -4.60 13.73 -4.82
C VAL A 439 -4.78 14.42 -3.48
N ALA A 440 -5.57 13.84 -2.58
CA ALA A 440 -5.76 14.31 -1.22
C ALA A 440 -4.94 13.45 -0.24
N THR A 441 -4.17 14.10 0.64
CA THR A 441 -3.26 13.41 1.58
C THR A 441 -3.30 14.00 2.98
N THR A 442 -3.09 13.14 3.99
CA THR A 442 -2.62 13.57 5.31
C THR A 442 -1.10 13.44 5.38
N VAL A 443 -0.40 14.54 5.65
CA VAL A 443 1.03 14.60 5.93
C VAL A 443 1.24 14.48 7.43
N ASN A 444 2.01 13.49 7.87
CA ASN A 444 2.65 13.50 9.17
C ASN A 444 4.10 13.96 8.97
N SER A 445 4.58 14.91 9.77
CA SER A 445 6.01 15.23 9.85
C SER A 445 6.64 14.52 11.04
N TYR A 446 7.76 13.87 10.81
CA TYR A 446 8.54 13.15 11.80
C TYR A 446 9.74 13.99 12.20
N LYS A 447 9.77 14.45 13.45
CA LYS A 447 10.89 15.21 14.03
C LYS A 447 11.96 14.22 14.49
N VAL A 448 13.18 14.34 13.97
CA VAL A 448 14.28 13.44 14.33
C VAL A 448 14.85 13.85 15.69
N SER A 449 14.96 12.90 16.60
CA SER A 449 15.57 13.06 17.92
C SER A 449 16.67 12.04 18.13
N LEU A 450 17.70 12.40 18.91
CA LEU A 450 18.88 11.56 19.15
C LEU A 450 19.00 11.19 20.62
N GLY A 451 18.86 9.90 20.91
CA GLY A 451 19.29 9.30 22.17
C GLY A 451 20.70 8.70 22.02
N TYR A 452 21.41 8.54 23.14
CA TYR A 452 22.67 7.79 23.16
C TYR A 452 22.84 6.99 24.45
N VAL A 453 23.73 6.00 24.40
CA VAL A 453 24.15 5.18 25.54
C VAL A 453 25.67 5.16 25.57
N VAL A 454 26.25 5.45 26.73
CA VAL A 454 27.67 5.16 27.02
C VAL A 454 27.75 3.76 27.63
N VAL A 455 28.50 2.86 27.01
CA VAL A 455 28.85 1.55 27.59
C VAL A 455 30.26 1.65 28.15
N THR A 456 30.37 1.67 29.48
CA THR A 456 31.59 1.32 30.20
C THR A 456 31.61 -0.19 30.45
N SER A 457 32.79 -0.81 30.43
CA SER A 457 32.94 -2.26 30.42
C SER A 457 32.35 -2.97 31.65
N GLN A 458 31.89 -4.21 31.42
CA GLN A 458 31.21 -5.14 32.35
C GLN A 458 29.76 -4.76 32.73
N LEU A 459 28.81 -5.36 32.00
CA LEU A 459 27.49 -5.69 32.56
C LEU A 459 27.66 -6.81 33.60
N PRO A 460 27.06 -6.71 34.80
CA PRO A 460 27.07 -7.81 35.76
C PRO A 460 26.18 -8.97 35.27
N SER A 461 26.70 -10.19 35.34
CA SER A 461 25.92 -11.40 35.05
C SER A 461 24.93 -11.69 36.18
N VAL A 462 23.66 -11.33 35.98
CA VAL A 462 22.58 -11.59 36.94
C VAL A 462 22.02 -12.99 36.73
N GLU A 463 22.43 -13.95 37.56
CA GLU A 463 21.73 -15.25 37.68
C GLU A 463 20.43 -15.06 38.48
N GLN A 464 19.37 -14.61 37.82
CA GLN A 464 18.00 -14.73 38.32
C GLN A 464 17.31 -15.93 37.68
N GLY A 465 16.84 -16.85 38.52
CA GLY A 465 16.02 -17.98 38.07
C GLY A 465 14.58 -17.54 37.82
N ALA A 466 14.00 -17.95 36.69
CA ALA A 466 12.60 -17.72 36.40
C ALA A 466 11.77 -18.87 36.98
N THR A 467 10.74 -18.56 37.78
CA THR A 467 9.78 -19.57 38.23
C THR A 467 8.72 -19.79 37.15
N ILE A 468 8.66 -21.00 36.64
CA ILE A 468 7.63 -21.46 35.70
C ILE A 468 6.67 -22.42 36.41
N LEU A 469 5.38 -22.24 36.20
CA LEU A 469 4.35 -23.14 36.72
C LEU A 469 4.18 -24.30 35.73
N ILE A 470 4.49 -25.53 36.16
CA ILE A 470 4.37 -26.73 35.32
C ILE A 470 3.14 -27.53 35.76
N CYS A 471 2.14 -27.64 34.89
CA CYS A 471 0.91 -28.39 35.14
C CYS A 471 0.89 -29.76 34.44
N ARG A 472 0.30 -30.76 35.09
CA ARG A 472 -0.08 -32.05 34.50
C ARG A 472 -1.50 -32.41 34.96
N GLY A 473 -2.47 -32.29 34.05
CA GLY A 473 -3.88 -32.36 34.42
C GLY A 473 -4.24 -31.17 35.32
N THR A 474 -4.91 -31.44 36.45
CA THR A 474 -5.34 -30.43 37.42
C THR A 474 -4.29 -30.07 38.48
N GLU A 475 -3.15 -30.76 38.52
CA GLU A 475 -2.06 -30.44 39.45
C GLU A 475 -1.00 -29.56 38.76
N CYS A 476 -0.61 -28.47 39.42
CA CYS A 476 0.39 -27.52 38.97
C CYS A 476 1.46 -27.32 40.06
N VAL A 477 2.73 -27.26 39.65
CA VAL A 477 3.87 -27.12 40.57
C VAL A 477 4.83 -26.05 40.04
N ASP A 478 5.16 -25.08 40.89
CA ASP A 478 6.17 -24.07 40.61
C ASP A 478 7.57 -24.69 40.52
N ARG A 479 8.32 -24.29 39.49
CA ARG A 479 9.71 -24.69 39.30
C ARG A 479 10.56 -23.51 38.86
N THR A 480 11.48 -23.09 39.72
CA THR A 480 12.52 -22.13 39.34
C THR A 480 13.55 -22.80 38.44
N VAL A 481 13.65 -22.35 37.19
CA VAL A 481 14.71 -22.74 36.24
C VAL A 481 15.76 -21.63 36.13
N PRO A 482 17.06 -21.96 36.16
CA PRO A 482 18.11 -20.96 35.97
C PRO A 482 18.14 -20.50 34.51
N VAL A 483 17.76 -19.25 34.25
CA VAL A 483 17.83 -18.66 32.91
C VAL A 483 19.27 -18.18 32.68
N ARG A 484 20.04 -18.97 31.92
CA ARG A 484 21.32 -18.49 31.39
C ARG A 484 21.08 -17.58 30.20
N TYR A 485 21.23 -16.29 30.42
CA TYR A 485 21.42 -15.31 29.34
C TYR A 485 22.68 -15.67 28.57
N VAL A 486 22.51 -16.22 27.37
CA VAL A 486 23.61 -16.34 26.40
C VAL A 486 23.83 -14.94 25.84
N ASN A 487 24.93 -14.29 26.22
CA ASN A 487 25.40 -13.11 25.49
C ASN A 487 25.63 -13.52 24.04
N VAL A 488 24.77 -13.04 23.13
CA VAL A 488 25.01 -13.13 21.69
C VAL A 488 26.40 -12.56 21.42
N SER A 489 27.24 -13.33 20.73
CA SER A 489 28.70 -13.15 20.70
C SER A 489 29.07 -11.74 20.25
N SER A 490 29.40 -10.90 21.22
CA SER A 490 29.66 -9.49 21.01
C SER A 490 31.16 -9.25 21.06
N GLU A 491 31.71 -8.83 19.91
CA GLU A 491 33.06 -8.26 19.83
C GLU A 491 33.04 -6.83 20.42
N VAL A 492 32.68 -6.72 21.71
CA VAL A 492 32.82 -5.48 22.47
C VAL A 492 34.31 -5.23 22.66
N MET A 493 34.88 -4.46 21.75
CA MET A 493 36.21 -3.89 21.93
C MET A 493 36.23 -3.11 23.27
N PRO A 494 37.24 -3.31 24.13
CA PRO A 494 37.28 -2.68 25.45
C PRO A 494 37.53 -1.16 25.31
N GLY A 495 36.48 -0.37 25.57
CA GLY A 495 36.51 1.09 25.48
C GLY A 495 35.25 1.76 26.04
N LYS A 496 35.22 3.09 26.06
CA LYS A 496 34.04 3.92 26.35
C LYS A 496 33.18 3.96 25.07
N ASN A 497 32.42 2.90 24.81
CA ASN A 497 31.72 2.75 23.52
C ASN A 497 30.39 3.50 23.55
N ILE A 498 30.21 4.46 22.63
CA ILE A 498 28.99 5.24 22.51
C ILE A 498 28.09 4.71 21.39
N TYR A 499 26.85 4.40 21.75
CA TYR A 499 25.82 3.90 20.85
C TYR A 499 24.74 4.97 20.66
N MET A 500 24.61 5.47 19.44
CA MET A 500 23.56 6.42 19.06
C MET A 500 22.32 5.67 18.58
N HIS A 501 21.16 6.08 19.08
CA HIS A 501 19.85 5.57 18.65
C HIS A 501 18.96 6.77 18.29
N PRO A 502 18.79 7.09 17.00
CA PRO A 502 17.81 8.08 16.59
C PRO A 502 16.41 7.50 16.70
N TYR A 503 15.47 8.33 17.07
CA TYR A 503 14.04 8.03 17.11
C TYR A 503 13.25 9.22 16.57
N VAL A 504 11.99 9.00 16.25
CA VAL A 504 11.10 10.06 15.74
C VAL A 504 9.96 10.33 16.71
N SER A 505 9.57 11.59 16.81
CA SER A 505 8.25 12.00 17.30
C SER A 505 7.41 12.52 16.16
N VAL A 506 6.11 12.24 16.19
CA VAL A 506 5.15 12.71 15.18
C VAL A 506 4.68 14.11 15.58
N SER A 507 4.68 15.06 14.64
CA SER A 507 4.10 16.39 14.83
C SER A 507 2.56 16.37 14.79
N ASP A 508 1.92 17.53 14.94
CA ASP A 508 0.57 17.69 14.39
C ASP A 508 0.59 17.40 12.88
N SER A 509 -0.47 16.77 12.37
CA SER A 509 -0.64 16.44 10.96
C SER A 509 -1.11 17.63 10.12
N ASP A 510 -0.89 17.60 8.82
CA ASP A 510 -1.38 18.60 7.85
C ASP A 510 -2.18 17.90 6.75
N ASN A 511 -3.29 18.45 6.27
CA ASN A 511 -3.99 17.89 5.09
C ASN A 511 -3.80 18.77 3.88
N ARG A 512 -3.63 18.13 2.73
CA ARG A 512 -3.27 18.78 1.46
C ARG A 512 -4.02 18.17 0.30
N VAL A 513 -4.23 18.98 -0.74
CA VAL A 513 -4.78 18.55 -2.02
C VAL A 513 -3.85 19.02 -3.13
N TYR A 514 -3.31 18.07 -3.89
CA TYR A 514 -2.46 18.32 -5.06
C TYR A 514 -3.28 18.16 -6.33
N VAL A 515 -2.93 18.95 -7.35
CA VAL A 515 -3.41 18.79 -8.73
C VAL A 515 -2.18 18.59 -9.61
N VAL A 516 -2.05 17.39 -10.18
CA VAL A 516 -0.92 16.98 -11.04
C VAL A 516 -1.37 16.97 -12.50
N SER A 517 -0.60 17.54 -13.43
CA SER A 517 -0.89 17.41 -14.87
C SER A 517 -0.49 16.03 -15.38
N LEU A 518 -1.40 15.35 -16.09
CA LEU A 518 -1.12 14.02 -16.65
C LEU A 518 -0.10 14.06 -17.80
N ASP A 519 -0.10 15.13 -18.60
CA ASP A 519 0.79 15.29 -19.76
C ASP A 519 2.27 15.43 -19.36
N SER A 520 2.55 16.14 -18.26
CA SER A 520 3.92 16.42 -17.79
C SER A 520 4.34 15.63 -16.54
N LEU A 521 3.39 14.98 -15.85
CA LEU A 521 3.55 14.39 -14.51
C LEU A 521 4.12 15.37 -13.46
N THR A 522 3.81 16.67 -13.60
CA THR A 522 4.24 17.71 -12.65
C THR A 522 3.06 18.27 -11.86
N ILE A 523 3.34 18.62 -10.60
CA ILE A 523 2.39 19.31 -9.72
C ILE A 523 2.12 20.72 -10.29
N ARG A 524 0.84 21.07 -10.46
CA ARG A 524 0.37 22.36 -10.99
C ARG A 524 -0.16 23.29 -9.91
N GLY A 525 -0.87 22.74 -8.93
CA GLY A 525 -1.41 23.46 -7.79
C GLY A 525 -1.42 22.61 -6.53
N VAL A 526 -1.31 23.26 -5.37
CA VAL A 526 -1.37 22.61 -4.05
C VAL A 526 -2.13 23.48 -3.06
N LEU A 527 -3.21 22.94 -2.50
CA LEU A 527 -3.83 23.46 -1.29
C LEU A 527 -3.13 22.83 -0.08
N LYS A 528 -2.63 23.65 0.85
CA LYS A 528 -1.99 23.23 2.11
C LYS A 528 -2.77 23.76 3.31
N HIS A 529 -2.47 23.27 4.51
CA HIS A 529 -3.04 23.78 5.77
C HIS A 529 -4.56 23.61 5.88
N LEU A 530 -5.08 22.55 5.27
CA LEU A 530 -6.46 22.12 5.42
C LEU A 530 -6.60 21.37 6.76
N ALA A 531 -7.20 22.04 7.76
CA ALA A 531 -7.42 21.47 9.09
C ALA A 531 -6.17 20.84 9.72
N SER A 532 -5.10 21.63 9.87
CA SER A 532 -3.86 21.18 10.52
C SER A 532 -4.13 20.76 11.98
N GLY A 533 -3.58 19.60 12.37
CA GLY A 533 -3.89 18.87 13.60
C GLY A 533 -5.02 17.83 13.45
N GLU A 534 -5.61 17.67 12.26
CA GLU A 534 -6.60 16.65 11.91
C GLU A 534 -6.07 15.74 10.78
N ARG A 535 -6.77 14.64 10.48
CA ARG A 535 -6.50 13.76 9.32
C ARG A 535 -7.73 13.63 8.42
N ILE A 536 -7.56 13.22 7.17
CA ILE A 536 -8.68 12.90 6.25
C ILE A 536 -9.38 11.62 6.71
N TYR A 537 -10.71 11.62 6.66
CA TYR A 537 -11.58 10.47 6.98
C TYR A 537 -12.51 10.07 5.83
N ALA A 538 -12.82 10.98 4.91
CA ALA A 538 -13.45 10.66 3.63
C ALA A 538 -13.11 11.73 2.60
N ALA A 539 -13.09 11.35 1.33
CA ALA A 539 -12.97 12.26 0.20
C ALA A 539 -14.01 11.88 -0.88
N ARG A 540 -14.45 12.85 -1.68
CA ARG A 540 -15.24 12.58 -2.88
C ARG A 540 -15.19 13.73 -3.88
N LEU A 541 -14.74 13.48 -5.11
CA LEU A 541 -14.87 14.44 -6.20
C LEU A 541 -16.28 14.40 -6.81
N ILE A 542 -16.85 15.58 -7.10
CA ILE A 542 -18.07 15.75 -7.89
C ILE A 542 -17.88 16.94 -8.81
N LYS A 543 -17.90 16.72 -10.13
CA LYS A 543 -17.60 17.77 -11.13
C LYS A 543 -16.23 18.39 -10.80
N ASN A 544 -16.13 19.71 -10.67
CA ASN A 544 -14.93 20.45 -10.27
C ASN A 544 -14.73 20.60 -8.74
N THR A 545 -15.58 20.00 -7.90
CA THR A 545 -15.59 20.24 -6.45
C THR A 545 -15.23 18.97 -5.68
N LEU A 546 -14.09 19.00 -4.98
CA LEU A 546 -13.68 17.96 -4.06
C LEU A 546 -14.31 18.21 -2.68
N PHE A 547 -15.15 17.27 -2.24
CA PHE A 547 -15.66 17.21 -0.87
C PHE A 547 -14.70 16.38 -0.02
N LEU A 548 -14.39 16.86 1.18
CA LEU A 548 -13.35 16.25 2.02
C LEU A 548 -13.71 16.41 3.50
N VAL A 549 -13.75 15.31 4.24
CA VAL A 549 -13.99 15.28 5.69
C VAL A 549 -12.68 15.08 6.42
N THR A 550 -12.40 15.95 7.38
CA THR A 550 -11.35 15.73 8.40
C THR A 550 -11.99 15.43 9.76
N PHE A 551 -11.25 14.82 10.69
CA PHE A 551 -11.74 14.64 12.07
C PHE A 551 -10.64 14.56 13.14
N ARG A 552 -11.00 15.06 14.33
CA ARG A 552 -10.33 14.99 15.64
C ARG A 552 -11.35 14.98 16.79
N GLN A 553 -12.38 15.86 16.77
CA GLN A 553 -13.50 15.92 17.73
C GLN A 553 -14.86 16.44 17.18
N VAL A 554 -14.92 17.58 16.45
CA VAL A 554 -16.17 18.17 15.87
C VAL A 554 -15.82 18.99 14.62
N ASP A 555 -15.90 18.37 13.44
CA ASP A 555 -15.00 18.72 12.34
C ASP A 555 -15.71 18.87 10.98
N PRO A 556 -15.07 19.55 10.01
CA PRO A 556 -15.73 19.99 8.80
C PRO A 556 -15.82 18.93 7.69
N LEU A 557 -16.98 18.88 7.03
CA LEU A 557 -17.06 18.61 5.60
C LEU A 557 -16.64 19.88 4.86
N PHE A 558 -15.48 19.86 4.20
CA PHE A 558 -15.02 20.91 3.29
C PHE A 558 -15.57 20.73 1.89
N ALA A 559 -15.69 21.83 1.15
CA ALA A 559 -15.80 21.84 -0.31
C ALA A 559 -14.63 22.64 -0.91
N ILE A 560 -13.95 22.06 -1.89
CA ILE A 560 -12.72 22.58 -2.49
C ILE A 560 -12.90 22.70 -4.00
N ASP A 561 -12.74 23.90 -4.54
CA ASP A 561 -12.84 24.18 -5.97
C ASP A 561 -11.52 23.88 -6.68
N LEU A 562 -11.59 23.04 -7.71
CA LEU A 562 -10.48 22.63 -8.57
C LEU A 562 -10.61 23.17 -10.00
N SER A 563 -11.57 24.07 -10.28
CA SER A 563 -11.77 24.68 -11.61
C SER A 563 -10.58 25.53 -12.10
N ASN A 564 -9.68 25.94 -11.20
CA ASN A 564 -8.35 26.41 -11.55
C ASN A 564 -7.31 25.41 -11.00
N PRO A 565 -6.68 24.59 -11.85
CA PRO A 565 -5.74 23.55 -11.42
C PRO A 565 -4.43 24.11 -10.82
N GLU A 566 -4.13 25.39 -11.03
CA GLU A 566 -2.95 26.07 -10.46
C GLU A 566 -3.27 26.75 -9.11
N ASN A 567 -4.55 26.92 -8.77
CA ASN A 567 -5.00 27.58 -7.54
C ASN A 567 -6.24 26.90 -6.91
N PRO A 568 -6.10 25.64 -6.44
CA PRO A 568 -7.16 24.95 -5.71
C PRO A 568 -7.45 25.64 -4.37
N LYS A 569 -8.72 25.84 -4.04
CA LYS A 569 -9.15 26.67 -2.90
C LYS A 569 -10.39 26.13 -2.18
N VAL A 570 -10.49 26.37 -0.87
CA VAL A 570 -11.72 26.08 -0.10
C VAL A 570 -12.82 27.07 -0.52
N LEU A 571 -14.01 26.56 -0.87
CA LEU A 571 -15.21 27.36 -1.11
C LEU A 571 -15.98 27.64 0.18
N GLY A 572 -16.06 26.63 1.04
CA GLY A 572 -16.79 26.67 2.30
C GLY A 572 -16.61 25.36 3.08
N TYR A 573 -17.20 25.32 4.28
CA TYR A 573 -17.20 24.13 5.12
C TYR A 573 -18.45 24.05 5.99
N LEU A 574 -18.82 22.82 6.37
CA LEU A 574 -19.94 22.50 7.25
C LEU A 574 -19.41 21.69 8.44
N LYS A 575 -19.44 22.27 9.66
CA LYS A 575 -19.10 21.56 10.90
C LYS A 575 -20.36 20.96 11.54
N ILE A 576 -20.26 19.69 11.95
CA ILE A 576 -21.34 18.89 12.54
C ILE A 576 -20.80 17.99 13.66
N PRO A 577 -21.64 17.52 14.60
CA PRO A 577 -21.28 16.42 15.50
C PRO A 577 -21.07 15.12 14.72
N GLY A 578 -20.04 14.36 15.12
CA GLY A 578 -19.62 13.17 14.40
C GLY A 578 -19.02 13.45 13.01
N PHE A 579 -18.72 12.41 12.26
CA PHE A 579 -18.03 12.49 10.97
C PHE A 579 -18.50 11.39 10.00
N SER A 580 -18.17 11.55 8.72
CA SER A 580 -18.39 10.53 7.70
C SER A 580 -17.07 9.82 7.38
N GLU A 581 -17.10 8.49 7.35
CA GLU A 581 -16.01 7.62 6.88
C GLU A 581 -16.23 7.20 5.41
N TYR A 582 -17.42 7.46 4.85
CA TYR A 582 -17.77 7.23 3.45
C TYR A 582 -18.73 8.32 2.92
N LEU A 583 -18.55 8.70 1.65
CA LEU A 583 -19.32 9.74 0.94
C LEU A 583 -19.80 9.25 -0.44
N HIS A 584 -21.11 9.33 -0.68
CA HIS A 584 -21.73 8.93 -1.96
C HIS A 584 -22.62 10.04 -2.56
N PRO A 585 -22.34 10.51 -3.80
CA PRO A 585 -23.18 11.48 -4.49
C PRO A 585 -24.59 10.95 -4.73
N LEU A 586 -25.61 11.74 -4.39
CA LEU A 586 -27.01 11.42 -4.66
C LEU A 586 -27.66 12.46 -5.60
N PRO A 587 -28.82 12.16 -6.21
CA PRO A 587 -29.51 13.09 -7.10
C PRO A 587 -29.78 14.47 -6.47
N GLY A 588 -29.90 15.50 -7.31
CA GLY A 588 -30.28 16.85 -6.88
C GLY A 588 -29.17 17.69 -6.25
N ASP A 589 -27.90 17.38 -6.54
CA ASP A 589 -26.71 17.97 -5.89
C ASP A 589 -26.70 17.74 -4.36
N THR A 590 -26.99 16.50 -3.96
CA THR A 590 -26.94 16.03 -2.56
C THR A 590 -25.82 15.01 -2.35
N LEU A 591 -25.42 14.82 -1.09
CA LEU A 591 -24.35 13.91 -0.69
C LEU A 591 -24.77 13.07 0.51
N LEU A 592 -24.74 11.74 0.37
CA LEU A 592 -24.91 10.82 1.49
C LEU A 592 -23.57 10.67 2.24
N GLY A 593 -23.58 10.86 3.55
CA GLY A 593 -22.47 10.51 4.42
C GLY A 593 -22.81 9.33 5.33
N VAL A 594 -21.99 8.27 5.29
CA VAL A 594 -22.06 7.16 6.27
C VAL A 594 -20.85 7.27 7.19
N GLY A 595 -21.04 7.10 8.49
CA GLY A 595 -20.00 7.35 9.48
C GLY A 595 -20.49 7.16 10.90
N ARG A 596 -20.05 8.06 11.79
CA ARG A 596 -20.21 7.94 13.24
C ARG A 596 -20.76 9.22 13.84
N GLU A 597 -21.72 9.10 14.76
CA GLU A 597 -22.13 10.20 15.65
C GLU A 597 -21.13 10.29 16.82
N ASP A 598 -20.72 9.12 17.33
CA ASP A 598 -19.76 8.93 18.41
C ASP A 598 -19.05 7.56 18.28
N SER A 599 -18.30 7.13 19.30
CA SER A 599 -17.56 5.86 19.29
C SER A 599 -18.45 4.61 19.16
N SER A 600 -19.75 4.70 19.44
CA SER A 600 -20.69 3.58 19.55
C SER A 600 -21.85 3.60 18.55
N ASN A 601 -22.16 4.77 17.95
CA ASN A 601 -23.39 4.98 17.19
C ASN A 601 -23.09 5.31 15.72
N LEU A 602 -23.69 4.54 14.80
CA LEU A 602 -23.58 4.74 13.35
C LEU A 602 -24.43 5.94 12.93
N LYS A 603 -23.85 6.85 12.14
CA LYS A 603 -24.53 8.02 11.55
C LYS A 603 -24.71 7.85 10.05
N ILE A 604 -25.88 8.20 9.55
CA ILE A 604 -26.20 8.28 8.13
C ILE A 604 -26.83 9.67 7.89
N SER A 605 -26.10 10.56 7.22
CA SER A 605 -26.48 11.96 6.99
C SER A 605 -26.75 12.23 5.52
N LEU A 606 -27.66 13.16 5.23
CA LEU A 606 -27.87 13.72 3.89
C LEU A 606 -27.48 15.21 3.91
N PHE A 607 -26.58 15.59 3.02
CA PHE A 607 -26.10 16.97 2.86
C PHE A 607 -26.64 17.60 1.57
N ASP A 608 -27.08 18.87 1.66
CA ASP A 608 -27.24 19.73 0.49
C ASP A 608 -25.87 20.35 0.17
N VAL A 609 -25.36 20.06 -1.03
CA VAL A 609 -24.07 20.58 -1.54
C VAL A 609 -24.24 21.44 -2.80
N LYS A 610 -25.47 21.84 -3.14
CA LYS A 610 -25.82 22.66 -4.30
C LYS A 610 -25.18 24.05 -4.29
N ASN A 611 -24.92 24.58 -3.09
CA ASN A 611 -24.04 25.72 -2.88
C ASN A 611 -22.86 25.29 -2.01
N PRO A 612 -21.71 24.89 -2.58
CA PRO A 612 -20.59 24.37 -1.81
C PRO A 612 -19.95 25.40 -0.84
N ALA A 613 -20.22 26.70 -1.04
CA ALA A 613 -19.80 27.74 -0.10
C ALA A 613 -20.71 27.84 1.15
N ASN A 614 -21.91 27.24 1.12
CA ASN A 614 -22.88 27.24 2.22
C ASN A 614 -23.70 25.93 2.19
N MET A 615 -23.03 24.81 2.51
CA MET A 615 -23.63 23.47 2.62
C MET A 615 -24.42 23.31 3.92
N SER A 616 -25.30 22.31 4.01
CA SER A 616 -26.02 21.98 5.26
C SER A 616 -26.29 20.48 5.44
N GLU A 617 -26.27 20.00 6.68
CA GLU A 617 -26.80 18.67 7.06
C GLU A 617 -28.32 18.81 7.14
N VAL A 618 -29.01 18.28 6.14
CA VAL A 618 -30.45 18.46 5.94
C VAL A 618 -31.24 17.58 6.90
N VAL A 619 -30.75 16.35 7.09
CA VAL A 619 -31.34 15.31 7.93
C VAL A 619 -30.28 14.26 8.24
N LYS A 620 -30.36 13.64 9.42
CA LYS A 620 -29.54 12.48 9.79
C LYS A 620 -30.33 11.41 10.51
N ILE A 621 -29.90 10.17 10.35
CA ILE A 621 -30.32 8.98 11.08
C ILE A 621 -29.15 8.55 11.95
N VAL A 622 -29.40 8.30 13.23
CA VAL A 622 -28.44 7.69 14.15
C VAL A 622 -28.96 6.31 14.56
N ILE A 623 -28.17 5.27 14.32
CA ILE A 623 -28.49 3.89 14.71
C ILE A 623 -27.63 3.56 15.94
N ASN A 624 -28.29 3.38 17.08
CA ASN A 624 -27.60 3.27 18.36
C ASN A 624 -26.93 1.90 18.55
N MET A 625 -25.71 1.89 19.09
CA MET A 625 -24.88 0.69 19.30
C MET A 625 -24.65 -0.07 17.99
N ALA A 626 -24.18 0.63 16.94
CA ALA A 626 -24.11 0.09 15.58
C ALA A 626 -22.77 0.37 14.89
N SER A 627 -22.41 -0.53 13.97
CA SER A 627 -21.35 -0.32 12.97
C SER A 627 -21.79 -0.85 11.60
N SER A 628 -20.99 -0.58 10.57
CA SER A 628 -21.23 -1.04 9.20
C SER A 628 -19.90 -1.36 8.51
N PRO A 629 -19.84 -2.41 7.67
CA PRO A 629 -18.78 -2.59 6.69
C PRO A 629 -18.53 -1.35 5.81
N ALA A 630 -19.58 -0.54 5.55
CA ALA A 630 -19.52 0.70 4.76
C ALA A 630 -18.51 1.75 5.26
N LEU A 631 -18.02 1.61 6.51
CA LEU A 631 -17.03 2.50 7.12
C LEU A 631 -15.59 2.22 6.64
N GLN A 632 -15.37 1.12 5.90
CA GLN A 632 -14.08 0.72 5.33
C GLN A 632 -14.23 0.18 3.89
N ASP A 633 -15.42 -0.32 3.55
CA ASP A 633 -15.73 -1.07 2.33
C ASP A 633 -17.04 -0.56 1.70
N HIS A 634 -16.92 0.26 0.65
CA HIS A 634 -18.08 0.84 -0.02
C HIS A 634 -18.91 -0.16 -0.85
N HIS A 635 -18.43 -1.37 -1.19
CA HIS A 635 -19.20 -2.44 -1.85
C HIS A 635 -20.34 -2.93 -0.95
N ALA A 636 -20.20 -2.74 0.37
CA ALA A 636 -21.29 -2.94 1.31
C ALA A 636 -22.50 -2.03 1.00
N VAL A 637 -22.27 -0.79 0.58
CA VAL A 637 -23.34 0.15 0.23
C VAL A 637 -23.86 -0.15 -1.18
N THR A 638 -25.16 -0.29 -1.32
CA THR A 638 -25.82 -0.38 -2.63
C THR A 638 -26.90 0.70 -2.73
N VAL A 639 -26.83 1.53 -3.77
CA VAL A 639 -27.83 2.56 -4.07
C VAL A 639 -28.78 2.06 -5.14
N ASP A 640 -30.08 2.22 -4.88
CA ASP A 640 -31.20 1.78 -5.70
C ASP A 640 -32.04 3.02 -6.07
N PRO A 641 -31.76 3.64 -7.23
CA PRO A 641 -32.38 4.90 -7.62
C PRO A 641 -33.83 4.72 -8.10
N ASP A 642 -34.27 3.51 -8.46
CA ASP A 642 -35.64 3.27 -8.94
C ASP A 642 -36.62 3.28 -7.75
N TYR A 643 -36.19 2.79 -6.59
CA TYR A 643 -36.96 2.79 -5.34
C TYR A 643 -36.52 3.86 -4.33
N ASN A 644 -35.59 4.75 -4.72
CA ASN A 644 -35.03 5.78 -3.84
C ASN A 644 -34.48 5.18 -2.52
N HIS A 645 -33.84 4.01 -2.58
CA HIS A 645 -33.30 3.28 -1.44
C HIS A 645 -31.77 3.24 -1.43
N VAL A 646 -31.18 3.21 -0.24
CA VAL A 646 -29.80 2.81 0.00
C VAL A 646 -29.81 1.64 0.99
N TYR A 647 -29.15 0.56 0.59
CA TYR A 647 -28.99 -0.65 1.38
C TYR A 647 -27.61 -0.63 2.05
N ILE A 648 -27.59 -0.64 3.38
CA ILE A 648 -26.37 -0.53 4.19
C ILE A 648 -26.35 -1.71 5.18
N PRO A 649 -25.41 -2.68 5.05
CA PRO A 649 -25.21 -3.73 6.04
C PRO A 649 -24.82 -3.13 7.40
N ILE A 650 -25.42 -3.59 8.48
CA ILE A 650 -25.16 -3.13 9.84
C ILE A 650 -25.02 -4.28 10.83
N ALA A 651 -24.15 -4.08 11.82
CA ALA A 651 -24.01 -4.93 12.99
C ALA A 651 -24.40 -4.14 14.25
N LEU A 652 -25.21 -4.74 15.13
CA LEU A 652 -25.69 -4.11 16.37
C LEU A 652 -25.07 -4.75 17.61
N TYR A 653 -24.30 -3.99 18.39
CA TYR A 653 -23.55 -4.42 19.57
C TYR A 653 -24.43 -4.72 20.82
N ARG A 654 -25.68 -5.18 20.63
CA ARG A 654 -26.66 -5.42 21.72
C ARG A 654 -26.47 -6.79 22.39
N ALA A 655 -25.26 -7.03 22.89
CA ALA A 655 -24.91 -8.22 23.67
C ALA A 655 -25.63 -8.24 25.04
N MET A 656 -26.82 -8.85 25.10
CA MET A 656 -27.36 -9.44 26.34
C MET A 656 -28.59 -10.36 26.21
N ARG A 657 -29.19 -10.56 25.01
CA ARG A 657 -30.45 -11.35 24.87
C ARG A 657 -30.53 -12.32 23.68
N GLY A 658 -29.41 -12.92 23.27
CA GLY A 658 -29.39 -14.20 22.52
C GLY A 658 -29.71 -14.16 21.02
N GLU A 659 -30.29 -13.08 20.50
CA GLU A 659 -30.42 -12.83 19.05
C GLU A 659 -29.74 -11.50 18.71
N GLU A 660 -28.73 -11.51 17.85
CA GLU A 660 -28.11 -10.29 17.31
C GLU A 660 -28.90 -9.80 16.09
N PRO A 661 -29.50 -8.60 16.11
CA PRO A 661 -30.13 -8.03 14.93
C PRO A 661 -29.05 -7.40 14.04
N THR A 662 -28.29 -8.24 13.34
CA THR A 662 -27.43 -7.84 12.21
C THR A 662 -28.14 -8.11 10.89
N GLY A 663 -27.83 -7.34 9.84
CA GLY A 663 -28.60 -7.36 8.61
C GLY A 663 -28.47 -6.08 7.79
N ILE A 664 -29.48 -5.76 6.97
CA ILE A 664 -29.43 -4.60 6.05
C ILE A 664 -30.37 -3.49 6.52
N ALA A 665 -29.84 -2.30 6.81
CA ALA A 665 -30.63 -1.09 6.94
C ALA A 665 -31.11 -0.63 5.56
N VAL A 666 -32.42 -0.44 5.41
CA VAL A 666 -33.06 0.11 4.20
C VAL A 666 -33.34 1.59 4.46
N VAL A 667 -32.56 2.47 3.83
CA VAL A 667 -32.66 3.92 4.00
C VAL A 667 -33.22 4.56 2.74
N TYR A 668 -34.42 5.12 2.83
CA TYR A 668 -35.03 5.88 1.74
C TYR A 668 -34.50 7.31 1.68
N PHE A 669 -34.29 7.85 0.49
CA PHE A 669 -33.85 9.22 0.24
C PHE A 669 -34.75 9.92 -0.79
N GLU A 670 -35.21 11.13 -0.52
CA GLU A 670 -35.96 11.92 -1.52
C GLU A 670 -35.78 13.42 -1.27
N ASN A 671 -35.16 14.14 -2.22
CA ASN A 671 -34.86 15.58 -2.16
C ASN A 671 -34.11 16.02 -0.88
N SER A 672 -34.86 16.24 0.20
CA SER A 672 -34.38 16.72 1.51
C SER A 672 -34.77 15.78 2.66
N ALA A 673 -35.34 14.61 2.35
CA ALA A 673 -35.80 13.61 3.31
C ALA A 673 -34.88 12.37 3.29
N LEU A 674 -34.67 11.79 4.47
CA LEU A 674 -33.94 10.55 4.68
C LEU A 674 -34.69 9.74 5.76
N GLN A 675 -35.08 8.49 5.47
CA GLN A 675 -35.89 7.67 6.37
C GLN A 675 -35.40 6.22 6.42
N LEU A 676 -35.08 5.72 7.62
CA LEU A 676 -34.92 4.29 7.85
C LEU A 676 -36.29 3.62 7.71
N LYS A 677 -36.50 2.85 6.63
CA LYS A 677 -37.75 2.11 6.37
C LYS A 677 -37.80 0.81 7.15
N ALA A 678 -36.69 0.07 7.18
CA ALA A 678 -36.56 -1.21 7.87
C ALA A 678 -35.10 -1.53 8.22
N ILE A 679 -34.91 -2.52 9.10
CA ILE A 679 -33.67 -3.29 9.22
C ILE A 679 -34.04 -4.74 8.90
N LEU A 680 -33.58 -5.23 7.76
CA LEU A 680 -33.84 -6.59 7.27
C LEU A 680 -32.92 -7.56 8.00
N SER A 681 -33.46 -8.38 8.90
CA SER A 681 -32.67 -9.34 9.68
C SER A 681 -31.99 -10.38 8.77
N HIS A 682 -30.66 -10.36 8.78
CA HIS A 682 -29.82 -11.36 8.13
C HIS A 682 -28.47 -11.43 8.89
N PRO A 683 -28.32 -12.39 9.81
CA PRO A 683 -27.10 -12.58 10.58
C PRO A 683 -25.84 -12.62 9.71
N GLY A 684 -24.88 -11.73 9.98
CA GLY A 684 -23.59 -11.70 9.28
C GLY A 684 -23.66 -11.25 7.82
N ALA A 685 -24.72 -10.54 7.40
CA ALA A 685 -24.77 -9.98 6.05
C ALA A 685 -23.73 -8.87 5.83
N THR A 686 -23.01 -8.93 4.71
CA THR A 686 -21.95 -7.97 4.33
C THR A 686 -22.19 -7.29 2.98
N ARG A 687 -23.16 -7.78 2.20
CA ARG A 687 -23.60 -7.20 0.91
C ARG A 687 -25.12 -7.20 0.79
N ALA A 688 -25.61 -6.25 0.03
CA ALA A 688 -26.94 -6.26 -0.58
C ALA A 688 -26.78 -6.10 -2.10
N LEU A 689 -27.75 -6.60 -2.88
CA LEU A 689 -27.83 -6.43 -4.33
C LEU A 689 -29.30 -6.62 -4.76
N TYR A 690 -29.76 -5.95 -5.81
CA TYR A 690 -31.13 -6.09 -6.33
C TYR A 690 -31.15 -6.66 -7.75
N ILE A 691 -32.14 -7.51 -8.03
CA ILE A 691 -32.40 -8.09 -9.36
C ILE A 691 -33.92 -8.09 -9.58
N GLY A 692 -34.39 -7.36 -10.59
CA GLY A 692 -35.83 -7.08 -10.73
C GLY A 692 -36.40 -6.41 -9.48
N ASN A 693 -37.56 -6.88 -9.01
CA ASN A 693 -38.21 -6.37 -7.79
C ASN A 693 -37.80 -7.15 -6.53
N GLU A 694 -36.67 -7.87 -6.58
CA GLU A 694 -36.16 -8.68 -5.47
C GLU A 694 -34.82 -8.13 -4.95
N LEU A 695 -34.73 -7.99 -3.63
CA LEU A 695 -33.55 -7.54 -2.89
C LEU A 695 -32.87 -8.76 -2.26
N TYR A 696 -31.69 -9.08 -2.75
CA TYR A 696 -30.85 -10.16 -2.24
C TYR A 696 -29.86 -9.59 -1.23
N THR A 697 -29.71 -10.26 -0.10
CA THR A 697 -28.80 -9.89 0.98
C THR A 697 -27.92 -11.09 1.29
N VAL A 698 -26.62 -10.91 1.48
CA VAL A 698 -25.64 -12.01 1.44
C VAL A 698 -24.76 -12.05 2.69
N SER A 699 -24.70 -13.22 3.32
CA SER A 699 -23.76 -13.59 4.38
C SER A 699 -22.84 -14.73 3.94
N SER A 700 -21.92 -15.17 4.80
CA SER A 700 -21.06 -16.35 4.57
C SER A 700 -21.76 -17.70 4.77
N SER A 701 -23.06 -17.69 5.07
CA SER A 701 -23.88 -18.88 5.34
C SER A 701 -25.15 -18.98 4.48
N SER A 702 -25.75 -17.86 4.07
CA SER A 702 -26.98 -17.85 3.28
C SER A 702 -27.13 -16.58 2.43
N ILE A 703 -28.04 -16.64 1.46
CA ILE A 703 -28.60 -15.47 0.77
C ILE A 703 -30.07 -15.36 1.17
N ARG A 704 -30.50 -14.21 1.70
CA ARG A 704 -31.92 -13.93 1.98
C ARG A 704 -32.48 -12.99 0.93
N VAL A 705 -33.61 -13.38 0.35
CA VAL A 705 -34.31 -12.66 -0.72
C VAL A 705 -35.55 -12.00 -0.15
N PHE A 706 -35.67 -10.69 -0.33
CA PHE A 706 -36.79 -9.86 0.11
C PHE A 706 -37.50 -9.23 -1.08
N ASN A 707 -38.77 -8.88 -0.92
CA ASN A 707 -39.46 -8.00 -1.89
C ASN A 707 -38.96 -6.55 -1.70
N VAL A 708 -38.66 -5.84 -2.79
CA VAL A 708 -38.09 -4.47 -2.71
C VAL A 708 -39.11 -3.42 -2.23
N GLU A 709 -40.41 -3.67 -2.40
CA GLU A 709 -41.50 -2.75 -2.04
C GLU A 709 -42.08 -3.05 -0.65
N SER A 710 -42.48 -4.29 -0.39
CA SER A 710 -43.04 -4.68 0.92
C SER A 710 -41.99 -4.95 2.00
N LEU A 711 -40.73 -5.16 1.59
CA LEU A 711 -39.60 -5.52 2.46
C LEU A 711 -39.80 -6.86 3.23
N GLU A 712 -40.76 -7.67 2.80
CA GLU A 712 -41.04 -9.01 3.33
C GLU A 712 -40.05 -10.05 2.80
N LEU A 713 -39.71 -11.03 3.63
CA LEU A 713 -38.82 -12.14 3.26
C LEU A 713 -39.56 -13.11 2.31
N ILE A 714 -39.04 -13.26 1.08
CA ILE A 714 -39.52 -14.20 0.08
C ILE A 714 -38.90 -15.59 0.29
N SER A 715 -37.59 -15.64 0.57
CA SER A 715 -36.83 -16.90 0.62
C SER A 715 -35.51 -16.75 1.39
N GLU A 716 -35.04 -17.85 1.98
CA GLU A 716 -33.66 -18.00 2.45
C GLU A 716 -32.99 -19.18 1.72
N ILE A 717 -31.83 -18.92 1.14
CA ILE A 717 -31.04 -19.84 0.33
C ILE A 717 -29.78 -20.19 1.13
N PRO A 718 -29.69 -21.36 1.77
CA PRO A 718 -28.47 -21.79 2.46
C PRO A 718 -27.35 -22.04 1.46
N LEU A 719 -26.12 -21.68 1.84
CA LEU A 719 -24.89 -21.97 1.10
C LEU A 719 -24.18 -23.24 1.63
N LYS A 720 -24.68 -23.86 2.69
CA LYS A 720 -24.07 -25.01 3.39
C LYS A 720 -25.15 -25.99 3.85
#